data_AF-F8GD43-F1
#
_entry.id   AF-F8GD43-F1
#
_cell.length_a   1.000
_cell.length_b   1.000
_cell.length_c   1.000
_cell.angle_alpha   90.00
_cell.angle_beta   90.00
_cell.angle_gamma   90.00
#
_symmetry.space_group_name_H-M   'P 1'
#
loop_
_entity.id
_entity.type
_entity.pdbx_description
1 polymer ?
#
loop_
_entity_poly.entity_id
_entity_poly.type
_entity_poly.pdbx_seq_one_letter_code
_entity_poly.pdbx_strand_id
1 'polypeptide(L)'
;MLALSRLPGIRVDASPPPPSEALPRMDVAVFVGFAAMGPVHVPVAIESVTRYTEIFGSEVPLAFDAERGERVWAYLDAAIRGFFSNGGQRCWVIRVARTLELEDRWRQATGGTVEKRELAEANRYAVSGVLMLSGDGSKLDPAEAQARSLGSWSDGLRLQTALVVSSFEVRACRFPLDADVRRFGFLADLPLQAGDLIELYDSTVSDTPGIKCYATVDSVSGTLPRWMEATLRAAFKPITGSLYSPPSPLGEVEILGIPGTLQQATLEIVTGDSILESEVKISFSMAGSSGPGVGQWIRWKSGNTIIWLRIDRLSFRPKKEQQGQTNFEAAGSAWRELTKAELTFPIPAPTRAASLTLDLRVLAEQTNIAHLTNVGLTTAHHNAWWRQVSDAVYYTPPVGLIAAPVGFKPFDASARFPLAARDEERGIGAPMAWIPLGVTALFGEALAPLQQAATPLERDGLSRFDAELFLDPELASLNTDQLIAQADAIRFFAEKPRVPLGIHAALSIGSGGMYNEASLIAVPDALHIGWEKRLLAKPLAPPSVQTKIPAHWHTHRGLCAAIPAGIELNKPDFGRFLDCSTRKLETPSWKNPQNDASYGNFQLEWKWQDTGLKADFLLEEARRADFGDAREIYIGSEQRFDVSVSSEGIFYYRITAIMGDESSSPSEILPVAVRDNAWVSRLAADYAESGAAQLLSIHRAVLRLAAASGELFAVLGLPCHYRSAEAIRHAASLQAARHGQGADLSGFDFNERRALSYGALYHPWIVFAAPSFPGFRQTFSKAQRSCPPNGIVTGLLASRASRRGAWIAPANELFRDVSALTPPIEPNVWQALQDAQINLVQADARGFLTLAADTLADEPELRPINVRRLLILLRRLALRRGTSYVFEPNDDILRRAVERGFNLMLVDLFRRGAFAGATEEQSFQVVAGESINRAIDREAGRFFVELRVAPALPLRFLTVRLVQSGERLTVREEA
;
A
#
# COMPACT_ATOMS: atom_id res chain seq x y z
N MET A 1 60.68 -25.27 -35.18
CA MET A 1 61.71 -25.59 -34.17
C MET A 1 62.97 -24.82 -34.49
N LEU A 2 63.29 -23.79 -33.72
CA LEU A 2 64.65 -23.27 -33.56
C LEU A 2 64.74 -22.84 -32.09
N ALA A 3 65.47 -23.62 -31.31
CA ALA A 3 65.64 -23.44 -29.88
C ALA A 3 66.65 -22.31 -29.65
N LEU A 4 66.19 -21.19 -29.07
CA LEU A 4 67.06 -20.19 -28.47
C LEU A 4 67.37 -20.63 -27.04
N SER A 5 68.64 -20.95 -26.84
CA SER A 5 69.26 -21.29 -25.57
C SER A 5 69.04 -20.19 -24.53
N ARG A 6 68.46 -20.57 -23.39
CA ARG A 6 68.22 -19.69 -22.24
C ARG A 6 69.51 -19.61 -21.42
N LEU A 7 70.09 -18.41 -21.30
CA LEU A 7 71.17 -18.13 -20.35
C LEU A 7 70.59 -17.81 -18.95
N PRO A 8 71.30 -18.11 -17.86
CA PRO A 8 70.85 -17.84 -16.50
C PRO A 8 71.05 -16.36 -16.18
N GLY A 9 69.94 -15.62 -16.08
CA GLY A 9 69.89 -14.26 -15.55
C GLY A 9 68.61 -14.08 -14.74
N ILE A 10 68.72 -13.56 -13.52
CA ILE A 10 67.57 -13.26 -12.68
C ILE A 10 66.71 -12.22 -13.40
N ARG A 11 65.47 -12.59 -13.71
CA ARG A 11 64.47 -11.72 -14.30
C ARG A 11 63.50 -11.30 -13.19
N VAL A 12 63.45 -10.01 -12.88
CA VAL A 12 62.40 -9.44 -12.04
C VAL A 12 61.30 -8.98 -12.98
N ASP A 13 60.31 -9.84 -13.21
CA ASP A 13 59.05 -9.41 -13.80
C ASP A 13 58.28 -8.67 -12.72
N ALA A 14 58.31 -7.33 -12.76
CA ALA A 14 57.46 -6.51 -11.93
C ALA A 14 56.02 -6.70 -12.41
N SER A 15 55.30 -7.64 -11.79
CA SER A 15 53.85 -7.73 -11.96
C SER A 15 53.25 -6.37 -11.62
N PRO A 16 52.32 -5.83 -12.44
CA PRO A 16 51.60 -4.64 -12.04
C PRO A 16 50.99 -4.86 -10.65
N PRO A 17 51.00 -3.84 -9.78
CA PRO A 17 50.42 -3.98 -8.45
C PRO A 17 48.98 -4.47 -8.59
N PRO A 18 48.55 -5.43 -7.76
CA PRO A 18 47.17 -5.88 -7.80
C PRO A 18 46.26 -4.65 -7.66
N PRO A 19 45.16 -4.58 -8.43
CA PRO A 19 44.25 -3.45 -8.37
C PRO A 19 43.79 -3.24 -6.91
N SER A 20 43.73 -1.98 -6.49
CA SER A 20 43.25 -1.64 -5.14
C SER A 20 41.87 -2.25 -4.93
N GLU A 21 41.68 -2.96 -3.83
CA GLU A 21 40.41 -3.59 -3.51
C GLU A 21 39.29 -2.53 -3.44
N ALA A 22 38.16 -2.78 -4.11
CA ALA A 22 37.00 -1.91 -4.01
C ALA A 22 36.42 -1.96 -2.60
N LEU A 23 36.35 -0.81 -1.92
CA LEU A 23 35.79 -0.73 -0.57
C LEU A 23 34.33 -1.20 -0.54
N PRO A 24 33.88 -1.86 0.54
CA PRO A 24 32.47 -2.13 0.77
C PRO A 24 31.64 -0.85 0.64
N ARG A 25 30.44 -1.01 0.09
CA ARG A 25 29.48 0.09 0.01
C ARG A 25 29.09 0.55 1.41
N MET A 26 29.09 1.87 1.59
CA MET A 26 28.69 2.56 2.83
C MET A 26 27.61 3.62 2.55
N ASP A 27 27.01 3.53 1.36
CA ASP A 27 26.08 4.50 0.77
C ASP A 27 24.68 3.94 0.49
N VAL A 28 24.45 2.67 0.80
CA VAL A 28 23.15 2.03 0.64
C VAL A 28 22.34 2.21 1.92
N ALA A 29 21.13 2.75 1.78
CA ALA A 29 20.20 2.95 2.89
C ALA A 29 19.08 1.92 2.87
N VAL A 30 18.41 1.73 4.01
CA VAL A 30 17.09 1.11 4.10
C VAL A 30 16.09 2.08 4.72
N PHE A 31 14.94 2.23 4.06
CA PHE A 31 13.81 3.03 4.54
C PHE A 31 12.64 2.12 4.92
N VAL A 32 12.08 2.34 6.09
CA VAL A 32 10.94 1.59 6.62
C VAL A 32 9.76 2.53 6.86
N GLY A 33 8.61 2.28 6.28
CA GLY A 33 7.47 3.19 6.42
C GLY A 33 6.23 2.77 5.63
N PHE A 34 5.30 3.70 5.45
CA PHE A 34 4.02 3.48 4.80
C PHE A 34 4.10 3.78 3.31
N ALA A 35 3.55 2.89 2.49
CA ALA A 35 3.49 3.02 1.04
C ALA A 35 2.11 2.59 0.53
N ALA A 36 1.69 3.13 -0.62
CA ALA A 36 0.35 2.90 -1.17
C ALA A 36 0.17 1.45 -1.63
N MET A 37 1.21 0.89 -2.25
CA MET A 37 1.21 -0.46 -2.81
C MET A 37 2.58 -1.14 -2.64
N GLY A 38 2.77 -2.30 -3.25
CA GLY A 38 4.00 -3.09 -3.11
C GLY A 38 3.92 -4.14 -1.99
N PRO A 39 4.96 -5.00 -1.88
CA PRO A 39 4.98 -6.08 -0.91
C PRO A 39 5.16 -5.53 0.51
N VAL A 40 4.48 -6.12 1.49
CA VAL A 40 4.51 -5.71 2.89
C VAL A 40 5.54 -6.55 3.65
N HIS A 41 6.36 -5.91 4.49
CA HIS A 41 7.47 -6.49 5.26
C HIS A 41 8.61 -7.12 4.44
N VAL A 42 8.58 -7.01 3.11
CA VAL A 42 9.63 -7.53 2.21
C VAL A 42 10.54 -6.39 1.76
N PRO A 43 11.87 -6.48 1.96
CA PRO A 43 12.82 -5.49 1.44
C PRO A 43 12.89 -5.53 -0.08
N VAL A 44 12.71 -4.38 -0.74
CA VAL A 44 12.86 -4.23 -2.19
C VAL A 44 13.89 -3.16 -2.53
N ALA A 45 14.82 -3.48 -3.43
CA ALA A 45 15.86 -2.55 -3.88
C ALA A 45 15.32 -1.51 -4.87
N ILE A 46 15.64 -0.24 -4.64
CA ILE A 46 15.23 0.93 -5.39
C ILE A 46 16.48 1.74 -5.76
N GLU A 47 16.55 2.15 -7.03
CA GLU A 47 17.69 2.91 -7.59
C GLU A 47 17.25 4.26 -8.18
N SER A 48 15.94 4.50 -8.26
CA SER A 48 15.39 5.77 -8.74
C SER A 48 14.01 6.02 -8.14
N VAL A 49 13.62 7.30 -8.11
CA VAL A 49 12.28 7.73 -7.68
C VAL A 49 11.18 7.20 -8.61
N THR A 50 11.46 7.08 -9.91
CA THR A 50 10.52 6.47 -10.87
C THR A 50 10.22 5.03 -10.50
N ARG A 51 11.28 4.24 -10.25
CA ARG A 51 11.14 2.84 -9.84
C ARG A 51 10.45 2.70 -8.48
N TYR A 52 10.73 3.60 -7.54
CA TYR A 52 9.97 3.67 -6.28
C TYR A 52 8.47 3.84 -6.55
N THR A 53 8.11 4.83 -7.37
CA THR A 53 6.71 5.16 -7.67
C THR A 53 5.99 4.00 -8.38
N GLU A 54 6.66 3.27 -9.26
CA GLU A 54 6.13 2.10 -9.97
C GLU A 54 5.85 0.89 -9.06
N ILE A 55 6.62 0.73 -7.97
CA ILE A 55 6.55 -0.43 -7.07
C ILE A 55 5.71 -0.14 -5.84
N PHE A 56 5.92 1.01 -5.20
CA PHE A 56 5.33 1.38 -3.92
C PHE A 56 4.22 2.42 -4.03
N GLY A 57 4.00 2.95 -5.24
CA GLY A 57 3.07 4.04 -5.47
C GLY A 57 3.67 5.37 -5.04
N SER A 58 2.82 6.39 -5.05
CA SER A 58 3.19 7.73 -4.60
C SER A 58 2.70 7.96 -3.17
N GLU A 59 2.10 9.12 -2.92
CA GLU A 59 1.72 9.57 -1.60
C GLU A 59 0.53 8.78 -1.04
N VAL A 60 0.58 8.51 0.27
CA VAL A 60 -0.49 7.82 0.99
C VAL A 60 -1.21 8.83 1.88
N PRO A 61 -2.50 9.12 1.65
CA PRO A 61 -3.30 9.91 2.57
C PRO A 61 -3.61 9.07 3.81
N LEU A 62 -3.39 9.63 5.00
CA LEU A 62 -3.58 8.91 6.27
C LEU A 62 -4.80 9.41 7.03
N ALA A 63 -4.86 10.72 7.29
CA ALA A 63 -5.92 11.32 8.09
C ALA A 63 -6.09 12.80 7.72
N PHE A 64 -7.08 13.46 8.31
CA PHE A 64 -7.24 14.91 8.23
C PHE A 64 -6.71 15.58 9.51
N ASP A 65 -5.85 16.59 9.37
CA ASP A 65 -5.41 17.43 10.49
C ASP A 65 -6.44 18.57 10.68
N ALA A 66 -7.22 18.48 11.75
CA ALA A 66 -8.27 19.44 12.04
C ALA A 66 -7.75 20.81 12.49
N GLU A 67 -6.53 20.89 13.06
CA GLU A 67 -5.93 22.16 13.49
C GLU A 67 -5.37 22.93 12.30
N ARG A 68 -4.74 22.23 11.36
CA ARG A 68 -4.14 22.82 10.15
C ARG A 68 -5.12 22.95 8.99
N GLY A 69 -6.19 22.16 8.99
CA GLY A 69 -7.15 22.11 7.88
C GLY A 69 -6.58 21.43 6.62
N GLU A 70 -5.62 20.51 6.80
CA GLU A 70 -4.89 19.87 5.70
C GLU A 70 -4.90 18.33 5.83
N ARG A 71 -4.67 17.63 4.72
CA ARG A 71 -4.49 16.17 4.75
C ARG A 71 -3.11 15.80 5.30
N VAL A 72 -3.08 14.80 6.19
CA VAL A 72 -1.87 14.15 6.68
C VAL A 72 -1.46 13.07 5.69
N TRP A 73 -0.18 13.08 5.30
CA TRP A 73 0.40 12.15 4.34
C TRP A 73 1.50 11.31 4.99
N ALA A 74 1.72 10.09 4.49
CA ALA A 74 2.90 9.31 4.84
C ALA A 74 4.20 10.03 4.46
N TYR A 75 5.25 9.84 5.25
CA TYR A 75 6.55 10.51 5.13
C TYR A 75 7.56 9.69 4.31
N LEU A 76 7.32 8.40 4.05
CA LEU A 76 8.25 7.55 3.30
C LEU A 76 8.57 8.09 1.89
N ASP A 77 7.56 8.47 1.10
CA ASP A 77 7.74 9.01 -0.26
C ASP A 77 8.62 10.28 -0.23
N ALA A 78 8.30 11.22 0.67
CA ALA A 78 9.07 12.44 0.86
C ALA A 78 10.52 12.16 1.29
N ALA A 79 10.73 11.20 2.20
CA ALA A 79 12.06 10.81 2.66
C ALA A 79 12.92 10.19 1.54
N ILE A 80 12.33 9.33 0.70
CA ILE A 80 13.02 8.70 -0.43
C ILE A 80 13.37 9.74 -1.50
N ARG A 81 12.47 10.68 -1.80
CA ARG A 81 12.78 11.81 -2.70
C ARG A 81 13.90 12.69 -2.14
N GLY A 82 13.86 12.97 -0.84
CA GLY A 82 14.93 13.67 -0.12
C GLY A 82 16.28 12.95 -0.23
N PHE A 83 16.28 11.62 -0.11
CA PHE A 83 17.46 10.78 -0.25
C PHE A 83 18.10 10.89 -1.64
N PHE A 84 17.32 10.71 -2.70
CA PHE A 84 17.85 10.75 -4.08
C PHE A 84 18.27 12.17 -4.50
N SER A 85 17.51 13.20 -4.15
CA SER A 85 17.87 14.61 -4.44
C SER A 85 19.19 15.02 -3.78
N ASN A 86 19.48 14.49 -2.59
CA ASN A 86 20.71 14.77 -1.82
C ASN A 86 21.86 13.79 -2.10
N GLY A 87 21.80 13.07 -3.22
CA GLY A 87 22.94 12.31 -3.76
C GLY A 87 23.00 10.84 -3.36
N GLY A 88 21.96 10.32 -2.71
CA GLY A 88 21.73 8.89 -2.56
C GLY A 88 21.52 8.23 -3.93
N GLN A 89 22.04 7.01 -4.10
CA GLN A 89 22.00 6.30 -5.40
C GLN A 89 21.22 4.99 -5.35
N ARG A 90 21.15 4.35 -4.19
CA ARG A 90 20.44 3.08 -4.00
C ARG A 90 19.95 2.96 -2.58
N CYS A 91 18.70 2.54 -2.41
CA CYS A 91 18.14 2.21 -1.12
C CYS A 91 17.27 0.96 -1.20
N TRP A 92 17.07 0.31 -0.07
CA TRP A 92 16.05 -0.70 0.12
C TRP A 92 14.83 -0.05 0.77
N VAL A 93 13.64 -0.48 0.38
CA VAL A 93 12.39 0.00 0.98
C VAL A 93 11.66 -1.20 1.57
N ILE A 94 11.21 -1.04 2.81
CA ILE A 94 10.36 -2.01 3.51
C ILE A 94 9.06 -1.29 3.85
N ARG A 95 7.97 -1.67 3.16
CA ARG A 95 6.63 -1.19 3.46
C ARG A 95 6.11 -1.92 4.70
N VAL A 96 5.57 -1.21 5.67
CA VAL A 96 4.92 -1.79 6.85
C VAL A 96 3.41 -1.54 6.84
N ALA A 97 2.66 -2.53 7.30
CA ALA A 97 1.22 -2.49 7.52
C ALA A 97 0.83 -3.66 8.44
N ARG A 98 -0.32 -3.59 9.11
CA ARG A 98 -0.87 -4.74 9.84
C ARG A 98 -1.35 -5.80 8.86
N THR A 99 -0.75 -6.97 8.94
CA THR A 99 -1.19 -8.16 8.22
C THR A 99 -1.66 -9.19 9.23
N LEU A 100 -2.43 -10.18 8.78
CA LEU A 100 -2.84 -11.30 9.63
C LEU A 100 -1.62 -11.98 10.28
N GLU A 101 -0.54 -12.17 9.51
CA GLU A 101 0.70 -12.76 10.03
C GLU A 101 1.31 -11.94 11.17
N LEU A 102 1.36 -10.61 11.05
CA LEU A 102 1.93 -9.75 12.08
C LEU A 102 1.07 -9.77 13.36
N GLU A 103 -0.24 -9.63 13.21
CA GLU A 103 -1.17 -9.61 14.36
C GLU A 103 -1.23 -10.96 15.07
N ASP A 104 -1.30 -12.07 14.33
CA ASP A 104 -1.33 -13.40 14.92
C ASP A 104 -0.11 -13.64 15.81
N ARG A 105 1.08 -13.19 15.39
CA ARG A 105 2.31 -13.33 16.18
C ARG A 105 2.32 -12.43 17.42
N TRP A 106 1.86 -11.18 17.30
CA TRP A 106 1.72 -10.30 18.47
C TRP A 106 0.75 -10.87 19.49
N ARG A 107 -0.41 -11.38 19.05
CA ARG A 107 -1.42 -11.97 19.94
C ARG A 107 -0.99 -13.31 20.53
N GLN A 108 -0.17 -14.09 19.84
CA GLN A 108 0.50 -15.24 20.44
C GLN A 108 1.47 -14.83 21.56
N ALA A 109 2.17 -13.70 21.41
CA ALA A 109 3.15 -13.22 22.40
C ALA A 109 2.52 -12.48 23.59
N THR A 110 1.50 -11.65 23.35
CA THR A 110 0.93 -10.70 24.33
C THR A 110 -0.48 -11.09 24.81
N GLY A 111 -1.15 -12.03 24.13
CA GLY A 111 -2.56 -12.32 24.31
C GLY A 111 -3.47 -11.32 23.57
N GLY A 112 -4.75 -11.67 23.42
CA GLY A 112 -5.77 -10.83 22.79
C GLY A 112 -6.34 -11.40 21.49
N THR A 113 -7.22 -10.64 20.84
CA THR A 113 -7.89 -11.07 19.59
C THR A 113 -7.43 -10.21 18.40
N VAL A 114 -7.48 -10.80 17.21
CA VAL A 114 -7.19 -10.11 15.95
C VAL A 114 -8.48 -9.47 15.45
N GLU A 115 -8.49 -8.15 15.34
CA GLU A 115 -9.62 -7.43 14.77
C GLU A 115 -9.48 -7.34 13.25
N LYS A 116 -10.40 -7.96 12.50
CA LYS A 116 -10.34 -7.97 11.03
C LYS A 116 -10.27 -6.56 10.41
N ARG A 117 -10.89 -5.56 11.04
CA ARG A 117 -10.90 -4.16 10.55
C ARG A 117 -9.56 -3.44 10.69
N GLU A 118 -8.60 -4.02 11.40
CA GLU A 118 -7.24 -3.50 11.52
C GLU A 118 -6.27 -4.10 10.51
N LEU A 119 -6.68 -5.16 9.80
CA LEU A 119 -5.84 -5.87 8.85
C LEU A 119 -5.88 -5.21 7.47
N ALA A 120 -4.72 -5.14 6.83
CA ALA A 120 -4.60 -4.71 5.45
C ALA A 120 -5.32 -5.70 4.52
N GLU A 121 -6.14 -5.17 3.62
CA GLU A 121 -6.94 -5.96 2.68
C GLU A 121 -6.75 -5.42 1.24
N ALA A 122 -6.68 -6.31 0.25
CA ALA A 122 -6.68 -5.92 -1.16
C ALA A 122 -8.11 -5.68 -1.66
N ASN A 123 -8.26 -4.71 -2.56
CA ASN A 123 -9.51 -4.57 -3.30
C ASN A 123 -9.77 -5.80 -4.18
N ARG A 124 -11.05 -6.10 -4.38
CA ARG A 124 -11.53 -7.20 -5.23
C ARG A 124 -12.35 -6.64 -6.37
N TYR A 125 -12.31 -7.30 -7.52
CA TYR A 125 -12.96 -6.89 -8.76
C TYR A 125 -13.73 -8.08 -9.31
N ALA A 126 -14.99 -7.87 -9.67
CA ALA A 126 -15.73 -8.85 -10.45
C ALA A 126 -15.16 -8.91 -11.87
N VAL A 127 -14.89 -10.12 -12.36
CA VAL A 127 -14.55 -10.36 -13.76
C VAL A 127 -15.86 -10.55 -14.52
N SER A 128 -16.36 -9.48 -15.14
CA SER A 128 -17.69 -9.45 -15.76
C SER A 128 -17.91 -10.58 -16.75
N GLY A 129 -19.00 -11.32 -16.57
CA GLY A 129 -19.38 -12.42 -17.46
C GLY A 129 -18.50 -13.65 -17.35
N VAL A 130 -17.74 -13.84 -16.26
CA VAL A 130 -16.89 -15.02 -16.09
C VAL A 130 -17.27 -15.74 -14.79
N LEU A 131 -17.40 -17.06 -14.86
CA LEU A 131 -17.54 -17.96 -13.72
C LEU A 131 -16.23 -18.72 -13.50
N MET A 132 -15.92 -19.07 -12.27
CA MET A 132 -14.78 -19.88 -11.88
C MET A 132 -15.26 -21.27 -11.47
N LEU A 133 -14.67 -22.32 -12.07
CA LEU A 133 -14.88 -23.71 -11.69
C LEU A 133 -13.85 -24.12 -10.63
N SER A 134 -14.31 -24.59 -9.48
CA SER A 134 -13.48 -25.05 -8.36
C SER A 134 -12.50 -26.15 -8.78
N GLY A 135 -11.39 -26.30 -8.04
CA GLY A 135 -10.32 -27.25 -8.38
C GLY A 135 -10.73 -28.72 -8.43
N ASP A 136 -11.80 -29.09 -7.70
CA ASP A 136 -12.42 -30.43 -7.74
C ASP A 136 -13.48 -30.59 -8.84
N GLY A 137 -13.80 -29.51 -9.56
CA GLY A 137 -14.79 -29.48 -10.63
C GLY A 137 -16.24 -29.63 -10.17
N SER A 138 -16.52 -29.45 -8.87
CA SER A 138 -17.84 -29.68 -8.28
C SER A 138 -18.72 -28.43 -8.20
N LYS A 139 -18.11 -27.23 -8.18
CA LYS A 139 -18.79 -25.97 -7.89
C LYS A 139 -18.37 -24.85 -8.84
N LEU A 140 -19.35 -24.06 -9.27
CA LEU A 140 -19.14 -22.79 -9.97
C LEU A 140 -19.42 -21.62 -9.02
N ASP A 141 -18.50 -20.66 -9.02
CA ASP A 141 -18.60 -19.38 -8.30
C ASP A 141 -18.25 -18.23 -9.26
N PRO A 142 -18.57 -16.95 -8.96
CA PRO A 142 -18.13 -15.83 -9.79
C PRO A 142 -16.61 -15.75 -9.86
N ALA A 143 -16.07 -15.40 -11.02
CA ALA A 143 -14.65 -15.10 -11.12
C ALA A 143 -14.36 -13.72 -10.52
N GLU A 144 -13.41 -13.67 -9.59
CA GLU A 144 -12.91 -12.45 -8.97
C GLU A 144 -11.42 -12.27 -9.26
N ALA A 145 -11.00 -11.03 -9.44
CA ALA A 145 -9.60 -10.63 -9.43
C ALA A 145 -9.33 -9.82 -8.16
N GLN A 146 -8.12 -9.89 -7.62
CA GLN A 146 -7.69 -9.01 -6.53
C GLN A 146 -6.71 -7.96 -7.04
N ALA A 147 -6.63 -6.81 -6.38
CA ALA A 147 -5.52 -5.90 -6.57
C ALA A 147 -4.20 -6.62 -6.26
N ARG A 148 -3.14 -6.35 -7.04
CA ARG A 148 -1.85 -7.05 -6.85
C ARG A 148 -1.19 -6.76 -5.50
N SER A 149 -1.54 -5.67 -4.83
CA SER A 149 -1.01 -5.28 -3.52
C SER A 149 -2.15 -4.95 -2.57
N LEU A 150 -1.94 -5.20 -1.28
CA LEU A 150 -2.84 -4.79 -0.20
C LEU A 150 -2.96 -3.27 -0.14
N GLY A 151 -4.13 -2.78 0.26
CA GLY A 151 -4.40 -1.37 0.48
C GLY A 151 -5.41 -0.74 -0.50
N SER A 152 -5.70 0.53 -0.24
CA SER A 152 -6.70 1.37 -0.91
C SER A 152 -6.23 1.97 -2.24
N TRP A 153 -4.97 1.78 -2.62
CA TRP A 153 -4.35 2.36 -3.83
C TRP A 153 -5.12 2.10 -5.14
N SER A 154 -5.94 1.05 -5.17
CA SER A 154 -6.66 0.64 -6.36
C SER A 154 -8.13 1.10 -6.39
N ASP A 155 -8.60 1.88 -5.41
CA ASP A 155 -10.00 2.37 -5.35
C ASP A 155 -10.47 3.08 -6.63
N GLY A 156 -9.55 3.81 -7.28
CA GLY A 156 -9.79 4.54 -8.52
C GLY A 156 -9.77 3.68 -9.79
N LEU A 157 -9.39 2.40 -9.70
CA LEU A 157 -9.26 1.53 -10.88
C LEU A 157 -10.61 0.96 -11.31
N ARG A 158 -10.73 0.67 -12.60
CA ARG A 158 -11.90 0.02 -13.21
C ARG A 158 -11.46 -1.12 -14.12
N LEU A 159 -12.15 -2.26 -14.09
CA LEU A 159 -11.85 -3.45 -14.90
C LEU A 159 -12.86 -3.62 -16.04
N GLN A 160 -12.35 -3.84 -17.26
CA GLN A 160 -13.12 -4.28 -18.40
C GLN A 160 -12.64 -5.65 -18.89
N THR A 161 -13.56 -6.45 -19.40
CA THR A 161 -13.32 -7.79 -19.96
C THR A 161 -13.78 -7.83 -21.42
N ALA A 162 -13.02 -8.52 -22.26
CA ALA A 162 -13.41 -8.86 -23.64
C ALA A 162 -12.97 -10.29 -23.96
N LEU A 163 -13.71 -10.97 -24.83
CA LEU A 163 -13.47 -12.35 -25.22
C LEU A 163 -12.78 -12.42 -26.59
N VAL A 164 -11.66 -13.11 -26.66
CA VAL A 164 -10.97 -13.41 -27.92
C VAL A 164 -11.37 -14.83 -28.34
N VAL A 165 -12.02 -14.93 -29.49
CA VAL A 165 -12.61 -16.16 -30.02
C VAL A 165 -11.90 -16.55 -31.31
N SER A 166 -11.29 -17.74 -31.33
CA SER A 166 -10.67 -18.33 -32.53
C SER A 166 -11.46 -19.55 -32.98
N SER A 167 -12.35 -19.38 -33.97
CA SER A 167 -13.18 -20.47 -34.50
C SER A 167 -12.37 -21.50 -35.29
N PHE A 168 -12.78 -22.77 -35.21
CA PHE A 168 -12.18 -23.87 -35.96
C PHE A 168 -13.20 -24.97 -36.30
N GLU A 169 -12.84 -25.84 -37.23
CA GLU A 169 -13.71 -26.96 -37.64
C GLU A 169 -13.32 -28.27 -36.94
N VAL A 170 -14.34 -28.99 -36.44
CA VAL A 170 -14.17 -30.34 -35.90
C VAL A 170 -14.47 -31.36 -37.00
N ARG A 171 -13.42 -32.04 -37.49
CA ARG A 171 -13.53 -32.98 -38.63
C ARG A 171 -13.97 -34.39 -38.23
N ALA A 172 -13.61 -34.80 -37.02
CA ALA A 172 -13.96 -36.11 -36.47
C ALA A 172 -13.95 -36.05 -34.95
N CYS A 173 -14.79 -36.87 -34.31
CA CYS A 173 -14.83 -37.06 -32.85
C CYS A 173 -14.68 -38.55 -32.50
N ARG A 174 -14.05 -38.83 -31.36
CA ARG A 174 -13.90 -40.16 -30.77
C ARG A 174 -14.28 -40.07 -29.30
N PHE A 175 -15.04 -41.04 -28.81
CA PHE A 175 -15.42 -41.11 -27.40
C PHE A 175 -14.86 -42.40 -26.80
N PRO A 176 -14.16 -42.35 -25.65
CA PRO A 176 -13.72 -43.54 -24.95
C PRO A 176 -14.92 -44.43 -24.59
N LEU A 177 -14.71 -45.76 -24.60
CA LEU A 177 -15.73 -46.74 -24.21
C LEU A 177 -15.90 -46.85 -22.68
N ASP A 178 -15.07 -46.15 -21.90
CA ASP A 178 -15.03 -46.19 -20.44
C ASP A 178 -16.04 -45.22 -19.77
N ALA A 179 -16.37 -45.49 -18.50
CA ALA A 179 -17.44 -44.83 -17.73
C ALA A 179 -17.27 -43.31 -17.46
N ASP A 180 -16.13 -42.69 -17.80
CA ASP A 180 -15.94 -41.24 -17.67
C ASP A 180 -16.37 -40.50 -18.94
N VAL A 181 -17.69 -40.36 -19.06
CA VAL A 181 -18.45 -39.73 -20.18
C VAL A 181 -17.99 -38.29 -20.53
N ARG A 182 -17.06 -37.69 -19.77
CA ARG A 182 -16.60 -36.31 -19.97
C ARG A 182 -15.39 -36.18 -20.88
N ARG A 183 -14.67 -37.26 -21.20
CA ARG A 183 -13.50 -37.21 -22.08
C ARG A 183 -13.85 -37.55 -23.52
N PHE A 184 -13.27 -36.84 -24.47
CA PHE A 184 -13.45 -37.11 -25.89
C PHE A 184 -12.22 -36.65 -26.68
N GLY A 185 -11.93 -37.38 -27.75
CA GLY A 185 -10.94 -37.02 -28.75
C GLY A 185 -11.59 -36.32 -29.93
N PHE A 186 -10.91 -35.36 -30.54
CA PHE A 186 -11.37 -34.74 -31.79
C PHE A 186 -10.21 -34.36 -32.72
N LEU A 187 -10.53 -34.19 -34.00
CA LEU A 187 -9.59 -33.80 -35.05
C LEU A 187 -9.89 -32.37 -35.51
N ALA A 188 -8.92 -31.46 -35.37
CA ALA A 188 -9.05 -30.05 -35.72
C ALA A 188 -7.86 -29.52 -36.55
N ASP A 189 -8.08 -28.43 -37.28
CA ASP A 189 -7.11 -27.76 -38.15
C ASP A 189 -6.41 -26.54 -37.52
N LEU A 190 -6.86 -26.10 -36.34
CA LEU A 190 -6.22 -25.05 -35.55
C LEU A 190 -5.12 -25.64 -34.64
N PRO A 191 -3.97 -24.96 -34.47
CA PRO A 191 -2.87 -25.45 -33.62
C PRO A 191 -3.15 -25.21 -32.12
N LEU A 192 -4.19 -25.84 -31.58
CA LEU A 192 -4.49 -25.82 -30.14
C LEU A 192 -3.36 -26.47 -29.34
N GLN A 193 -3.23 -26.05 -28.08
CA GLN A 193 -2.26 -26.55 -27.11
C GLN A 193 -2.98 -27.18 -25.91
N ALA A 194 -2.26 -28.03 -25.18
CA ALA A 194 -2.74 -28.50 -23.88
C ALA A 194 -2.95 -27.30 -22.95
N GLY A 195 -4.11 -27.26 -22.28
CA GLY A 195 -4.56 -26.13 -21.46
C GLY A 195 -5.48 -25.14 -22.17
N ASP A 196 -5.70 -25.24 -23.49
CA ASP A 196 -6.66 -24.36 -24.17
C ASP A 196 -8.09 -24.67 -23.71
N LEU A 197 -8.88 -23.63 -23.46
CA LEU A 197 -10.33 -23.76 -23.21
C LEU A 197 -11.05 -23.63 -24.56
N ILE A 198 -11.88 -24.62 -24.88
CA ILE A 198 -12.70 -24.63 -26.08
C ILE A 198 -14.19 -24.55 -25.74
N GLU A 199 -14.93 -23.78 -26.54
CA GLU A 199 -16.39 -23.78 -26.58
C GLU A 199 -16.86 -24.64 -27.75
N LEU A 200 -17.79 -25.54 -27.48
CA LEU A 200 -18.49 -26.37 -28.45
C LEU A 200 -19.98 -26.01 -28.44
N TYR A 201 -20.54 -25.82 -29.63
CA TYR A 201 -21.94 -25.45 -29.82
C TYR A 201 -22.70 -26.53 -30.60
N ASP A 202 -23.79 -27.01 -30.03
CA ASP A 202 -24.70 -27.97 -30.67
C ASP A 202 -26.08 -27.34 -30.90
N SER A 203 -26.53 -27.39 -32.16
CA SER A 203 -27.83 -26.87 -32.63
C SER A 203 -28.85 -27.97 -32.91
N THR A 204 -28.54 -29.25 -32.66
CA THR A 204 -29.40 -30.39 -33.02
C THR A 204 -30.66 -30.55 -32.15
N VAL A 205 -30.86 -29.70 -31.14
CA VAL A 205 -32.09 -29.62 -30.35
C VAL A 205 -32.96 -28.48 -30.90
N SER A 206 -33.99 -28.84 -31.66
CA SER A 206 -34.97 -27.98 -32.39
C SER A 206 -35.24 -26.56 -31.83
N ASP A 207 -35.29 -25.58 -32.74
CA ASP A 207 -35.86 -24.21 -32.65
C ASP A 207 -35.60 -23.36 -31.37
N THR A 208 -34.67 -23.76 -30.51
CA THR A 208 -34.24 -23.00 -29.33
C THR A 208 -32.73 -22.76 -29.37
N PRO A 209 -32.21 -21.68 -28.74
CA PRO A 209 -30.77 -21.41 -28.72
C PRO A 209 -29.99 -22.60 -28.12
N GLY A 210 -28.92 -22.97 -28.83
CA GLY A 210 -28.17 -24.22 -28.61
C GLY A 210 -27.42 -24.30 -27.30
N ILE A 211 -27.02 -25.52 -26.94
CA ILE A 211 -26.25 -25.82 -25.73
C ILE A 211 -24.80 -25.38 -25.93
N LYS A 212 -24.26 -24.63 -24.96
CA LYS A 212 -22.84 -24.25 -24.91
C LYS A 212 -22.10 -25.19 -23.97
N CYS A 213 -21.15 -25.94 -24.51
CA CYS A 213 -20.29 -26.86 -23.76
C CYS A 213 -18.86 -26.32 -23.72
N TYR A 214 -18.23 -26.31 -22.55
CA TYR A 214 -16.87 -25.86 -22.35
C TYR A 214 -15.97 -27.04 -21.98
N ALA A 215 -14.90 -27.25 -22.74
CA ALA A 215 -13.94 -28.33 -22.51
C ALA A 215 -12.51 -27.81 -22.47
N THR A 216 -11.63 -28.51 -21.75
CA THR A 216 -10.19 -28.21 -21.72
C THR A 216 -9.43 -29.22 -22.56
N VAL A 217 -8.52 -28.75 -23.41
CA VAL A 217 -7.62 -29.63 -24.15
C VAL A 217 -6.58 -30.22 -23.19
N ASP A 218 -6.57 -31.53 -23.03
CA ASP A 218 -5.68 -32.24 -22.10
C ASP A 218 -4.36 -32.63 -22.77
N SER A 219 -4.40 -33.05 -24.04
CA SER A 219 -3.20 -33.42 -24.81
C SER A 219 -3.40 -33.27 -26.32
N VAL A 220 -2.30 -33.13 -27.05
CA VAL A 220 -2.28 -32.91 -28.50
C VAL A 220 -1.25 -33.85 -29.13
N SER A 221 -1.60 -34.50 -30.25
CA SER A 221 -0.72 -35.45 -30.96
C SER A 221 -0.78 -35.32 -32.49
N GLY A 222 0.35 -35.54 -33.16
CA GLY A 222 0.47 -35.56 -34.62
C GLY A 222 0.77 -34.21 -35.29
N THR A 223 0.60 -34.15 -36.61
CA THR A 223 0.74 -32.93 -37.46
C THR A 223 -0.65 -32.44 -37.89
N LEU A 224 -0.79 -31.18 -38.31
CA LEU A 224 -2.12 -30.62 -38.64
C LEU A 224 -2.74 -31.29 -39.87
N PRO A 225 -4.06 -31.63 -39.86
CA PRO A 225 -4.99 -31.54 -38.73
C PRO A 225 -4.64 -32.54 -37.60
N ARG A 226 -4.64 -32.08 -36.34
CA ARG A 226 -4.12 -32.83 -35.18
C ARG A 226 -5.23 -33.48 -34.37
N TRP A 227 -4.93 -34.67 -33.84
CA TRP A 227 -5.79 -35.32 -32.85
C TRP A 227 -5.54 -34.73 -31.46
N MET A 228 -6.62 -34.42 -30.77
CA MET A 228 -6.62 -33.77 -29.47
C MET A 228 -7.53 -34.54 -28.53
N GLU A 229 -7.11 -34.71 -27.28
CA GLU A 229 -7.95 -35.23 -26.21
C GLU A 229 -8.40 -34.06 -25.34
N ALA A 230 -9.69 -34.00 -25.02
CA ALA A 230 -10.27 -32.95 -24.19
C ALA A 230 -11.25 -33.50 -23.15
N THR A 231 -11.37 -32.78 -22.04
CA THR A 231 -12.29 -33.07 -20.94
C THR A 231 -13.34 -31.97 -20.82
N LEU A 232 -14.61 -32.34 -20.87
CA LEU A 232 -15.73 -31.43 -20.62
C LEU A 232 -15.74 -30.94 -19.16
N ARG A 233 -15.86 -29.63 -18.98
CA ARG A 233 -15.86 -28.95 -17.67
C ARG A 233 -17.24 -28.47 -17.26
N ALA A 234 -17.96 -27.79 -18.15
CA ALA A 234 -19.27 -27.22 -17.83
C ALA A 234 -20.15 -27.12 -19.09
N ALA A 235 -21.46 -27.07 -18.90
CA ALA A 235 -22.41 -26.89 -19.99
C ALA A 235 -23.61 -26.04 -19.55
N PHE A 236 -24.06 -25.16 -20.44
CA PHE A 236 -25.10 -24.18 -20.15
C PHE A 236 -26.10 -24.08 -21.30
N LYS A 237 -27.37 -23.83 -20.97
CA LYS A 237 -28.41 -23.45 -21.92
C LYS A 237 -28.86 -22.01 -21.63
N PRO A 238 -28.79 -21.07 -22.59
CA PRO A 238 -29.30 -19.72 -22.38
C PRO A 238 -30.82 -19.74 -22.19
N ILE A 239 -31.33 -18.84 -21.35
CA ILE A 239 -32.78 -18.68 -21.12
C ILE A 239 -33.31 -17.67 -22.14
N THR A 240 -34.26 -18.11 -22.97
CA THR A 240 -34.92 -17.27 -23.98
C THR A 240 -36.42 -17.56 -24.03
N GLY A 241 -37.25 -16.53 -24.22
CA GLY A 241 -38.69 -16.69 -24.49
C GLY A 241 -39.56 -17.26 -23.35
N SER A 242 -40.86 -17.40 -23.63
CA SER A 242 -41.94 -17.79 -22.70
C SER A 242 -41.93 -19.26 -22.22
N LEU A 243 -40.86 -20.02 -22.51
CA LEU A 243 -40.74 -21.45 -22.18
C LEU A 243 -40.20 -21.70 -20.76
N TYR A 244 -39.79 -20.65 -20.05
CA TYR A 244 -39.31 -20.72 -18.68
C TYR A 244 -40.27 -19.95 -17.76
N SER A 245 -41.17 -20.66 -17.07
CA SER A 245 -42.01 -20.11 -15.98
C SER A 245 -41.51 -20.66 -14.65
N PRO A 246 -40.59 -19.98 -13.95
CA PRO A 246 -40.16 -20.40 -12.63
C PRO A 246 -41.30 -20.25 -11.61
N PRO A 247 -41.27 -21.02 -10.51
CA PRO A 247 -42.19 -20.79 -9.40
C PRO A 247 -41.99 -19.38 -8.84
N SER A 248 -43.10 -18.68 -8.59
CA SER A 248 -43.11 -17.39 -7.89
C SER A 248 -43.86 -17.58 -6.57
N PRO A 249 -43.25 -17.27 -5.40
CA PRO A 249 -41.94 -16.64 -5.22
C PRO A 249 -40.77 -17.58 -5.55
N LEU A 250 -39.66 -17.00 -6.00
CA LEU A 250 -38.40 -17.72 -6.13
C LEU A 250 -37.94 -18.21 -4.74
N GLY A 251 -37.22 -19.33 -4.69
CA GLY A 251 -36.61 -19.86 -3.46
C GLY A 251 -35.48 -18.96 -2.94
N GLU A 252 -34.43 -19.56 -2.37
CA GLU A 252 -33.23 -18.80 -1.99
C GLU A 252 -32.55 -18.22 -3.24
N VAL A 253 -32.65 -16.90 -3.40
CA VAL A 253 -31.93 -16.11 -4.40
C VAL A 253 -30.74 -15.47 -3.70
N GLU A 254 -29.57 -15.59 -4.31
CA GLU A 254 -28.31 -15.08 -3.78
C GLU A 254 -27.67 -14.13 -4.79
N ILE A 255 -27.26 -12.95 -4.33
CA ILE A 255 -26.35 -12.09 -5.10
C ILE A 255 -24.95 -12.45 -4.67
N LEU A 256 -24.20 -13.04 -5.59
CA LEU A 256 -22.90 -13.58 -5.25
C LEU A 256 -21.89 -12.44 -5.11
N GLY A 257 -21.24 -12.38 -3.96
CA GLY A 257 -20.30 -11.32 -3.60
C GLY A 257 -20.87 -10.24 -2.66
N ILE A 258 -22.16 -10.31 -2.28
CA ILE A 258 -22.77 -9.41 -1.27
C ILE A 258 -23.29 -10.23 -0.08
N PRO A 259 -22.84 -9.98 1.16
CA PRO A 259 -23.37 -10.67 2.33
C PRO A 259 -24.79 -10.18 2.65
N GLY A 260 -25.77 -11.09 2.56
CA GLY A 260 -27.16 -10.81 2.94
C GLY A 260 -28.15 -11.76 2.29
N THR A 261 -29.30 -11.99 2.93
CA THR A 261 -30.40 -12.78 2.35
C THR A 261 -31.35 -11.84 1.61
N LEU A 262 -31.60 -12.10 0.33
CA LEU A 262 -32.61 -11.37 -0.43
C LEU A 262 -34.00 -11.62 0.16
N GLN A 263 -34.77 -10.55 0.35
CA GLN A 263 -36.17 -10.65 0.78
C GLN A 263 -37.09 -10.24 -0.38
N GLN A 264 -38.21 -10.95 -0.53
CA GLN A 264 -39.27 -10.62 -1.52
C GLN A 264 -38.78 -10.58 -2.98
N ALA A 265 -37.93 -11.53 -3.40
CA ALA A 265 -37.50 -11.64 -4.79
C ALA A 265 -38.66 -12.11 -5.69
N THR A 266 -39.01 -11.27 -6.68
CA THR A 266 -40.03 -11.52 -7.70
C THR A 266 -39.38 -11.46 -9.08
N LEU A 267 -39.63 -12.47 -9.91
CA LEU A 267 -39.06 -12.57 -11.25
C LEU A 267 -40.07 -12.09 -12.29
N GLU A 268 -39.62 -11.28 -13.24
CA GLU A 268 -40.38 -10.94 -14.44
C GLU A 268 -39.50 -11.19 -15.67
N ILE A 269 -39.88 -12.16 -16.50
CA ILE A 269 -39.18 -12.41 -17.76
C ILE A 269 -39.83 -11.52 -18.82
N VAL A 270 -39.11 -10.48 -19.24
CA VAL A 270 -39.57 -9.57 -20.28
C VAL A 270 -38.99 -10.03 -21.60
N THR A 271 -39.80 -10.74 -22.38
CA THR A 271 -39.43 -11.17 -23.73
C THR A 271 -39.55 -9.98 -24.69
N GLY A 272 -38.45 -9.56 -25.31
CA GLY A 272 -38.49 -8.65 -26.45
C GLY A 272 -39.04 -9.33 -27.71
N ASP A 273 -39.29 -8.54 -28.77
CA ASP A 273 -39.82 -9.00 -30.06
C ASP A 273 -38.83 -9.88 -30.87
N SER A 274 -37.61 -10.12 -30.34
CA SER A 274 -36.50 -10.83 -30.97
C SER A 274 -35.90 -11.90 -30.04
N ILE A 275 -35.62 -13.09 -30.58
CA ILE A 275 -35.01 -14.24 -29.87
C ILE A 275 -33.60 -13.90 -29.34
N LEU A 276 -32.92 -12.93 -29.96
CA LEU A 276 -31.58 -12.45 -29.59
C LEU A 276 -31.60 -11.38 -28.48
N GLU A 277 -32.78 -10.92 -28.05
CA GLU A 277 -32.99 -9.83 -27.08
C GLU A 277 -33.81 -10.27 -25.86
N SER A 278 -33.77 -11.56 -25.51
CA SER A 278 -34.42 -12.04 -24.29
C SER A 278 -33.65 -11.55 -23.06
N GLU A 279 -34.19 -10.54 -22.37
CA GLU A 279 -33.65 -10.01 -21.12
C GLU A 279 -34.46 -10.53 -19.94
N VAL A 280 -33.80 -11.13 -18.95
CA VAL A 280 -34.44 -11.58 -17.72
C VAL A 280 -34.37 -10.46 -16.69
N LYS A 281 -35.52 -10.07 -16.10
CA LYS A 281 -35.58 -9.06 -15.05
C LYS A 281 -35.94 -9.69 -13.71
N ILE A 282 -35.24 -9.26 -12.66
CA ILE A 282 -35.50 -9.67 -11.28
C ILE A 282 -35.71 -8.43 -10.44
N SER A 283 -36.86 -8.35 -9.79
CA SER A 283 -37.17 -7.31 -8.79
C SER A 283 -37.01 -7.91 -7.39
N PHE A 284 -36.21 -7.28 -6.53
CA PHE A 284 -35.99 -7.76 -5.16
C PHE A 284 -35.74 -6.61 -4.19
N SER A 285 -35.88 -6.89 -2.89
CA SER A 285 -35.65 -5.93 -1.83
C SER A 285 -34.45 -6.36 -0.98
N MET A 286 -33.60 -5.40 -0.59
CA MET A 286 -32.51 -5.64 0.35
C MET A 286 -32.52 -4.64 1.50
N ALA A 287 -32.15 -5.11 2.68
CA ALA A 287 -31.86 -4.28 3.84
C ALA A 287 -30.38 -3.87 3.82
N GLY A 288 -30.09 -2.57 3.97
CA GLY A 288 -28.74 -2.03 4.02
C GLY A 288 -28.36 -1.10 2.86
N SER A 289 -27.19 -0.48 2.98
CA SER A 289 -26.69 0.58 2.09
C SER A 289 -25.85 0.09 0.90
N SER A 290 -25.51 -1.20 0.85
CA SER A 290 -24.71 -1.80 -0.23
C SER A 290 -25.59 -2.56 -1.22
N GLY A 291 -25.92 -1.93 -2.35
CA GLY A 291 -26.66 -2.56 -3.45
C GLY A 291 -25.78 -3.40 -4.38
N PRO A 292 -26.39 -4.24 -5.25
CA PRO A 292 -25.69 -4.90 -6.35
C PRO A 292 -25.04 -3.90 -7.31
N GLY A 293 -24.01 -4.35 -8.02
CA GLY A 293 -23.37 -3.62 -9.13
C GLY A 293 -23.61 -4.30 -10.48
N VAL A 294 -23.53 -3.53 -11.56
CA VAL A 294 -23.49 -4.07 -12.92
C VAL A 294 -22.30 -5.01 -13.07
N GLY A 295 -22.47 -6.10 -13.82
CA GLY A 295 -21.49 -7.15 -14.05
C GLY A 295 -21.38 -8.21 -12.94
N GLN A 296 -22.09 -8.06 -11.82
CA GLN A 296 -22.21 -9.10 -10.81
C GLN A 296 -23.20 -10.20 -11.22
N TRP A 297 -23.20 -11.30 -10.47
CA TRP A 297 -24.02 -12.48 -10.72
C TRP A 297 -25.13 -12.63 -9.67
N ILE A 298 -26.34 -12.92 -10.15
CA ILE A 298 -27.45 -13.42 -9.33
C ILE A 298 -27.60 -14.91 -9.61
N ARG A 299 -27.65 -15.71 -8.54
CA ARG A 299 -27.84 -17.15 -8.61
C ARG A 299 -29.08 -17.56 -7.83
N TRP A 300 -29.86 -18.48 -8.38
CA TRP A 300 -30.95 -19.13 -7.65
C TRP A 300 -31.14 -20.56 -8.12
N LYS A 301 -31.84 -21.33 -7.29
CA LYS A 301 -32.21 -22.71 -7.59
C LYS A 301 -33.68 -22.78 -8.01
N SER A 302 -33.95 -23.45 -9.12
CA SER A 302 -35.29 -23.77 -9.59
C SER A 302 -35.40 -25.27 -9.80
N GLY A 303 -36.06 -25.98 -8.87
CA GLY A 303 -36.06 -27.44 -8.85
C GLY A 303 -34.66 -27.99 -8.58
N ASN A 304 -34.14 -28.85 -9.46
CA ASN A 304 -32.77 -29.38 -9.37
C ASN A 304 -31.74 -28.60 -10.20
N THR A 305 -32.14 -27.45 -10.77
CA THR A 305 -31.29 -26.71 -11.69
C THR A 305 -30.89 -25.36 -11.13
N ILE A 306 -29.63 -24.98 -11.39
CA ILE A 306 -29.06 -23.69 -11.00
C ILE A 306 -29.17 -22.74 -12.19
N ILE A 307 -29.58 -21.50 -11.91
CA ILE A 307 -29.64 -20.44 -12.91
C ILE A 307 -28.74 -19.30 -12.48
N TRP A 308 -28.05 -18.78 -13.47
CA TRP A 308 -27.10 -17.69 -13.39
C TRP A 308 -27.61 -16.53 -14.23
N LEU A 309 -27.79 -15.36 -13.62
CA LEU A 309 -28.10 -14.11 -14.31
C LEU A 309 -26.93 -13.16 -14.11
N ARG A 310 -26.39 -12.62 -15.20
CA ARG A 310 -25.47 -11.48 -15.13
C ARG A 310 -26.29 -10.19 -15.10
N ILE A 311 -25.96 -9.30 -14.18
CA ILE A 311 -26.59 -7.97 -14.11
C ILE A 311 -25.98 -7.11 -15.22
N ASP A 312 -26.73 -6.87 -16.29
CA ASP A 312 -26.33 -5.97 -17.39
C ASP A 312 -26.86 -4.55 -17.18
N ARG A 313 -28.01 -4.43 -16.49
CA ARG A 313 -28.63 -3.16 -16.10
C ARG A 313 -29.20 -3.26 -14.70
N LEU A 314 -29.13 -2.18 -13.95
CA LEU A 314 -29.68 -2.08 -12.60
C LEU A 314 -30.47 -0.78 -12.47
N SER A 315 -31.71 -0.86 -11.99
CA SER A 315 -32.54 0.31 -11.68
C SER A 315 -33.06 0.27 -10.24
N PHE A 316 -33.26 1.46 -9.66
CA PHE A 316 -33.77 1.64 -8.31
C PHE A 316 -35.23 2.09 -8.34
N ARG A 317 -36.09 1.43 -7.55
CA ARG A 317 -37.51 1.83 -7.40
C ARG A 317 -37.79 2.28 -5.95
N PRO A 318 -37.92 3.59 -5.66
CA PRO A 318 -38.34 4.04 -4.34
C PRO A 318 -39.83 3.71 -4.13
N LYS A 319 -40.17 2.96 -3.07
CA LYS A 319 -41.56 2.84 -2.58
C LYS A 319 -41.74 3.75 -1.35
N LYS A 320 -42.94 4.30 -1.21
CA LYS A 320 -43.37 5.06 -0.01
C LYS A 320 -43.23 4.19 1.24
N GLU A 321 -42.56 4.74 2.26
CA GLU A 321 -42.70 4.42 3.69
C GLU A 321 -42.72 2.93 4.08
N GLN A 322 -41.58 2.25 3.97
CA GLN A 322 -41.16 1.28 5.00
C GLN A 322 -39.67 1.50 5.30
N GLN A 323 -39.35 1.85 6.55
CA GLN A 323 -38.00 2.22 6.98
C GLN A 323 -36.99 1.09 6.71
N GLY A 324 -35.94 1.39 5.93
CA GLY A 324 -34.71 0.59 5.89
C GLY A 324 -34.54 -0.44 4.75
N GLN A 325 -35.48 -0.54 3.80
CA GLN A 325 -35.36 -1.46 2.64
C GLN A 325 -35.31 -0.70 1.31
N THR A 326 -34.39 -1.13 0.44
CA THR A 326 -34.18 -0.58 -0.91
C THR A 326 -34.61 -1.63 -1.94
N ASN A 327 -35.48 -1.26 -2.88
CA ASN A 327 -35.92 -2.16 -3.96
C ASN A 327 -35.07 -1.95 -5.20
N PHE A 328 -34.57 -3.06 -5.75
CA PHE A 328 -33.75 -3.12 -6.94
C PHE A 328 -34.48 -3.89 -8.05
N GLU A 329 -34.27 -3.46 -9.29
CA GLU A 329 -34.61 -4.23 -10.47
C GLU A 329 -33.33 -4.45 -11.28
N ALA A 330 -32.87 -5.70 -11.31
CA ALA A 330 -31.71 -6.13 -12.10
C ALA A 330 -32.18 -6.78 -13.39
N ALA A 331 -31.54 -6.47 -14.50
CA ALA A 331 -31.88 -7.02 -15.80
C ALA A 331 -30.62 -7.47 -16.55
N GLY A 332 -30.71 -8.56 -17.29
CA GLY A 332 -29.61 -9.02 -18.14
C GLY A 332 -29.79 -10.43 -18.70
N SER A 333 -28.68 -10.98 -19.16
CA SER A 333 -28.60 -12.31 -19.76
C SER A 333 -28.57 -13.43 -18.71
N ALA A 334 -29.36 -14.48 -18.92
CA ALA A 334 -29.44 -15.61 -17.99
C ALA A 334 -29.15 -16.97 -18.64
N TRP A 335 -28.57 -17.87 -17.86
CA TRP A 335 -28.19 -19.21 -18.28
C TRP A 335 -28.55 -20.25 -17.23
N ARG A 336 -29.02 -21.39 -17.73
CA ARG A 336 -29.31 -22.58 -16.94
C ARG A 336 -28.12 -23.53 -17.01
N GLU A 337 -27.61 -23.93 -15.86
CA GLU A 337 -26.55 -24.95 -15.76
C GLU A 337 -27.13 -26.34 -16.06
N LEU A 338 -26.44 -27.14 -16.87
CA LEU A 338 -26.88 -28.49 -17.24
C LEU A 338 -26.17 -29.55 -16.40
N THR A 339 -26.93 -30.48 -15.85
CA THR A 339 -26.38 -31.60 -15.08
C THR A 339 -25.80 -32.69 -15.98
N LYS A 340 -24.94 -33.56 -15.43
CA LYS A 340 -24.37 -34.71 -16.16
C LYS A 340 -25.45 -35.62 -16.76
N ALA A 341 -26.58 -35.77 -16.09
CA ALA A 341 -27.69 -36.62 -16.54
C ALA A 341 -28.47 -36.02 -17.72
N GLU A 342 -28.45 -34.68 -17.87
CA GLU A 342 -29.12 -33.97 -18.97
C GLU A 342 -28.25 -33.86 -20.22
N LEU A 343 -26.93 -34.05 -20.09
CA LEU A 343 -26.01 -34.08 -21.22
C LEU A 343 -26.08 -35.44 -21.91
N THR A 344 -26.68 -35.48 -23.10
CA THR A 344 -26.66 -36.67 -23.95
C THR A 344 -25.28 -36.78 -24.61
N PHE A 345 -24.41 -37.65 -24.09
CA PHE A 345 -23.13 -37.98 -24.72
C PHE A 345 -23.26 -39.25 -25.56
N PRO A 346 -22.64 -39.32 -26.75
CA PRO A 346 -21.78 -38.32 -27.37
C PRO A 346 -22.55 -37.07 -27.82
N ILE A 347 -21.95 -35.88 -27.67
CA ILE A 347 -22.49 -34.66 -28.29
C ILE A 347 -22.53 -34.95 -29.81
N PRO A 348 -23.71 -34.96 -30.47
CA PRO A 348 -23.78 -35.06 -31.93
C PRO A 348 -22.86 -33.99 -32.53
N ALA A 349 -22.06 -34.35 -33.53
CA ALA A 349 -20.94 -33.55 -34.06
C ALA A 349 -21.11 -32.02 -33.86
N PRO A 350 -20.25 -31.36 -33.05
CA PRO A 350 -20.45 -29.96 -32.70
C PRO A 350 -20.53 -29.12 -33.96
N THR A 351 -21.62 -28.37 -34.11
CA THR A 351 -21.87 -27.54 -35.30
C THR A 351 -20.94 -26.34 -35.41
N ARG A 352 -20.39 -25.87 -34.28
CA ARG A 352 -19.33 -24.86 -34.22
C ARG A 352 -18.39 -25.15 -33.05
N ALA A 353 -17.12 -24.83 -33.22
CA ALA A 353 -16.12 -24.89 -32.17
C ALA A 353 -15.23 -23.64 -32.19
N ALA A 354 -14.78 -23.21 -31.01
CA ALA A 354 -13.84 -22.11 -30.89
C ALA A 354 -12.92 -22.26 -29.68
N SER A 355 -11.68 -21.78 -29.80
CA SER A 355 -10.78 -21.57 -28.67
C SER A 355 -10.99 -20.20 -28.07
N LEU A 356 -10.94 -20.12 -26.74
CA LEU A 356 -11.30 -18.96 -25.96
C LEU A 356 -10.13 -18.46 -25.11
N THR A 357 -9.85 -17.17 -25.20
CA THR A 357 -8.99 -16.43 -24.25
C THR A 357 -9.65 -15.11 -23.88
N LEU A 358 -9.18 -14.46 -22.82
CA LEU A 358 -9.71 -13.16 -22.40
C LEU A 358 -8.68 -12.05 -22.61
N ASP A 359 -9.17 -10.87 -22.96
CA ASP A 359 -8.45 -9.63 -22.81
C ASP A 359 -8.99 -8.88 -21.59
N LEU A 360 -8.09 -8.41 -20.73
CA LEU A 360 -8.40 -7.66 -19.50
C LEU A 360 -7.79 -6.27 -19.59
N ARG A 361 -8.61 -5.25 -19.39
CA ARG A 361 -8.17 -3.84 -19.43
C ARG A 361 -8.48 -3.14 -18.12
N VAL A 362 -7.51 -2.42 -17.59
CA VAL A 362 -7.66 -1.61 -16.38
C VAL A 362 -7.58 -0.14 -16.73
N LEU A 363 -8.56 0.62 -16.24
CA LEU A 363 -8.66 2.06 -16.44
C LEU A 363 -8.52 2.80 -15.10
N ALA A 364 -7.94 3.98 -15.14
CA ALA A 364 -7.97 4.97 -14.06
C ALA A 364 -8.47 6.29 -14.66
N GLU A 365 -9.49 6.93 -14.05
CA GLU A 365 -10.09 8.17 -14.57
C GLU A 365 -10.46 8.10 -16.06
N GLN A 366 -11.01 6.95 -16.50
CA GLN A 366 -11.35 6.63 -17.90
C GLN A 366 -10.14 6.50 -18.86
N THR A 367 -8.91 6.65 -18.37
CA THR A 367 -7.69 6.40 -19.16
C THR A 367 -7.23 4.96 -19.02
N ASN A 368 -6.83 4.33 -20.13
CA ASN A 368 -6.27 2.97 -20.10
C ASN A 368 -4.85 3.02 -19.51
N ILE A 369 -4.65 2.35 -18.38
CA ILE A 369 -3.34 2.27 -17.71
C ILE A 369 -2.67 0.91 -17.89
N ALA A 370 -3.43 -0.15 -18.16
CA ALA A 370 -2.88 -1.48 -18.37
C ALA A 370 -3.82 -2.36 -19.20
N HIS A 371 -3.24 -3.18 -20.07
CA HIS A 371 -3.97 -4.11 -20.94
C HIS A 371 -3.22 -5.44 -20.98
N LEU A 372 -3.91 -6.52 -20.61
CA LEU A 372 -3.40 -7.87 -20.63
C LEU A 372 -4.18 -8.69 -21.67
N THR A 373 -3.49 -9.18 -22.69
CA THR A 373 -4.11 -9.83 -23.86
C THR A 373 -3.89 -11.34 -23.86
N ASN A 374 -4.80 -12.09 -24.49
CA ASN A 374 -4.73 -13.55 -24.66
C ASN A 374 -4.52 -14.30 -23.33
N VAL A 375 -5.26 -13.89 -22.30
CA VAL A 375 -5.24 -14.52 -20.98
C VAL A 375 -5.86 -15.90 -21.07
N GLY A 376 -5.07 -16.90 -20.68
CA GLY A 376 -5.50 -18.30 -20.61
C GLY A 376 -6.50 -18.52 -19.49
N LEU A 377 -7.56 -19.27 -19.82
CA LEU A 377 -8.70 -19.51 -18.93
C LEU A 377 -8.60 -20.81 -18.14
N THR A 378 -7.47 -21.51 -18.22
CA THR A 378 -7.19 -22.70 -17.41
C THR A 378 -5.83 -22.55 -16.74
N THR A 379 -5.61 -23.25 -15.64
CA THR A 379 -4.32 -23.24 -14.93
C THR A 379 -3.18 -23.88 -15.73
N ALA A 380 -3.48 -24.77 -16.67
CA ALA A 380 -2.50 -25.44 -17.53
C ALA A 380 -2.04 -24.57 -18.72
N HIS A 381 -2.79 -23.52 -19.07
CA HIS A 381 -2.45 -22.66 -20.21
C HIS A 381 -1.13 -21.90 -20.02
N HIS A 382 -0.35 -21.71 -21.08
CA HIS A 382 0.96 -21.04 -21.00
C HIS A 382 0.87 -19.56 -20.57
N ASN A 383 -0.22 -18.89 -20.91
CA ASN A 383 -0.58 -17.52 -20.47
C ASN A 383 -1.72 -17.51 -19.42
N ALA A 384 -1.83 -18.55 -18.58
CA ALA A 384 -2.88 -18.67 -17.58
C ALA A 384 -3.02 -17.43 -16.68
N TRP A 385 -4.26 -17.03 -16.36
CA TRP A 385 -4.55 -15.96 -15.40
C TRP A 385 -3.80 -16.13 -14.06
N TRP A 386 -3.72 -17.36 -13.55
CA TRP A 386 -3.07 -17.67 -12.27
C TRP A 386 -1.54 -17.45 -12.24
N ARG A 387 -0.92 -17.08 -13.37
CA ARG A 387 0.47 -16.57 -13.41
C ARG A 387 0.56 -15.10 -12.97
N GLN A 388 -0.55 -14.37 -12.96
CA GLN A 388 -0.61 -13.02 -12.41
C GLN A 388 -0.62 -13.10 -10.88
N VAL A 389 0.55 -12.86 -10.30
CA VAL A 389 0.76 -13.02 -8.86
C VAL A 389 0.67 -11.72 -8.07
N SER A 390 0.35 -11.78 -6.78
CA SER A 390 0.44 -10.62 -5.89
C SER A 390 1.89 -10.17 -5.73
N ASP A 391 2.09 -8.91 -5.32
CA ASP A 391 3.41 -8.35 -5.06
C ASP A 391 4.13 -9.09 -3.93
N ALA A 392 3.39 -9.53 -2.91
CA ALA A 392 3.93 -10.33 -1.83
C ALA A 392 4.64 -11.58 -2.37
N VAL A 393 4.02 -12.31 -3.30
CA VAL A 393 4.63 -13.50 -3.90
C VAL A 393 5.70 -13.15 -4.94
N TYR A 394 5.47 -12.12 -5.75
CA TYR A 394 6.40 -11.70 -6.80
C TYR A 394 7.77 -11.27 -6.26
N TYR A 395 7.78 -10.53 -5.14
CA TYR A 395 9.00 -9.99 -4.54
C TYR A 395 9.60 -10.88 -3.46
N THR A 396 8.90 -11.95 -3.03
CA THR A 396 9.47 -12.91 -2.09
C THR A 396 10.59 -13.70 -2.79
N PRO A 397 11.84 -13.68 -2.29
CA PRO A 397 12.91 -14.46 -2.88
C PRO A 397 12.57 -15.97 -2.78
N PRO A 398 12.85 -16.78 -3.81
CA PRO A 398 12.58 -18.21 -3.77
C PRO A 398 13.31 -18.85 -2.58
N VAL A 399 12.58 -19.57 -1.74
CA VAL A 399 13.13 -20.28 -0.58
C VAL A 399 14.00 -21.43 -1.08
N GLY A 400 15.31 -21.30 -0.91
CA GLY A 400 16.30 -22.32 -1.29
C GLY A 400 17.72 -21.83 -1.05
N LEU A 401 18.54 -22.68 -0.44
CA LEU A 401 19.91 -22.47 0.08
C LEU A 401 21.00 -22.16 -0.95
N ILE A 402 20.72 -21.33 -1.96
CA ILE A 402 21.73 -20.85 -2.89
C ILE A 402 21.51 -19.34 -3.01
N ALA A 403 22.54 -18.58 -2.66
CA ALA A 403 22.65 -17.16 -2.98
C ALA A 403 22.02 -16.93 -4.36
N ALA A 404 21.05 -16.02 -4.46
CA ALA A 404 20.56 -15.60 -5.77
C ALA A 404 21.81 -15.29 -6.61
N PRO A 405 22.05 -15.97 -7.75
CA PRO A 405 23.30 -15.81 -8.46
C PRO A 405 23.49 -14.33 -8.76
N VAL A 406 24.74 -13.86 -8.67
CA VAL A 406 25.15 -12.55 -9.19
C VAL A 406 24.67 -12.50 -10.64
N GLY A 407 23.54 -11.83 -10.89
CA GLY A 407 22.78 -11.98 -12.14
C GLY A 407 21.30 -12.31 -12.02
N PHE A 408 20.67 -12.27 -10.83
CA PHE A 408 19.22 -12.15 -10.72
C PHE A 408 18.80 -10.87 -11.44
N LYS A 409 18.45 -11.00 -12.72
CA LYS A 409 17.98 -9.88 -13.53
C LYS A 409 16.77 -9.32 -12.79
N PRO A 410 16.74 -8.02 -12.45
CA PRO A 410 15.47 -7.41 -12.09
C PRO A 410 14.51 -7.76 -13.21
N PHE A 411 13.44 -8.45 -12.84
CA PHE A 411 12.39 -8.85 -13.76
C PHE A 411 11.98 -7.66 -14.62
N ASP A 412 11.66 -7.96 -15.88
CA ASP A 412 11.47 -7.03 -16.98
C ASP A 412 10.85 -5.69 -16.56
N ALA A 413 11.43 -4.58 -17.03
CA ALA A 413 11.07 -3.20 -16.68
C ALA A 413 9.68 -2.77 -17.19
N SER A 414 8.81 -3.72 -17.50
CA SER A 414 7.43 -3.47 -17.86
C SER A 414 6.59 -3.28 -16.61
N ALA A 415 5.73 -2.25 -16.62
CA ALA A 415 4.75 -2.05 -15.57
C ALA A 415 3.89 -3.31 -15.45
N ARG A 416 3.93 -3.95 -14.27
CA ARG A 416 3.13 -5.15 -14.00
C ARG A 416 1.64 -4.84 -14.13
N PHE A 417 0.84 -5.84 -14.51
CA PHE A 417 -0.61 -5.70 -14.52
C PHE A 417 -1.13 -5.33 -13.10
N PRO A 418 -2.08 -4.39 -12.93
CA PRO A 418 -2.52 -3.92 -11.61
C PRO A 418 -3.26 -4.97 -10.76
N LEU A 419 -3.79 -6.01 -11.38
CA LEU A 419 -4.57 -7.07 -10.73
C LEU A 419 -3.81 -8.40 -10.74
N ALA A 420 -4.18 -9.29 -9.82
CA ALA A 420 -3.61 -10.61 -9.66
C ALA A 420 -4.71 -11.64 -9.36
N ALA A 421 -4.40 -12.92 -9.60
CA ALA A 421 -5.19 -14.02 -9.07
C ALA A 421 -5.10 -14.04 -7.53
N ARG A 422 -6.17 -14.51 -6.87
CA ARG A 422 -6.20 -14.65 -5.42
C ARG A 422 -5.11 -15.61 -4.96
N ASP A 423 -4.44 -15.27 -3.86
CA ASP A 423 -3.32 -16.09 -3.36
C ASP A 423 -3.81 -17.50 -2.92
N GLU A 424 -5.06 -17.60 -2.45
CA GLU A 424 -5.75 -18.85 -2.12
C GLU A 424 -6.01 -19.75 -3.34
N GLU A 425 -6.09 -19.17 -4.54
CA GLU A 425 -6.32 -19.91 -5.79
C GLU A 425 -5.03 -20.52 -6.36
N ARG A 426 -3.96 -20.62 -5.56
CA ARG A 426 -2.67 -21.19 -5.97
C ARG A 426 -2.39 -22.52 -5.30
N GLY A 427 -1.76 -23.42 -6.05
CA GLY A 427 -1.33 -24.73 -5.55
C GLY A 427 -2.43 -25.80 -5.62
N ILE A 428 -2.38 -26.74 -4.68
CA ILE A 428 -3.34 -27.87 -4.61
C ILE A 428 -4.71 -27.30 -4.23
N GLY A 429 -5.64 -27.27 -5.18
CA GLY A 429 -6.97 -26.66 -5.00
C GLY A 429 -7.22 -25.42 -5.89
N ALA A 430 -6.23 -25.00 -6.69
CA ALA A 430 -6.43 -23.98 -7.72
C ALA A 430 -7.63 -24.32 -8.62
N PRO A 431 -8.42 -23.33 -9.05
CA PRO A 431 -9.58 -23.57 -9.91
C PRO A 431 -9.18 -24.24 -11.22
N MET A 432 -10.08 -25.07 -11.76
CA MET A 432 -9.81 -25.80 -12.99
C MET A 432 -9.83 -24.88 -14.21
N ALA A 433 -10.81 -23.97 -14.25
CA ALA A 433 -11.01 -23.07 -15.37
C ALA A 433 -11.87 -21.84 -15.01
N TRP A 434 -11.70 -20.77 -15.77
CA TRP A 434 -12.62 -19.66 -15.92
C TRP A 434 -13.52 -19.91 -17.13
N ILE A 435 -14.83 -19.90 -16.93
CA ILE A 435 -15.84 -20.14 -17.95
C ILE A 435 -16.48 -18.79 -18.33
N PRO A 436 -16.19 -18.25 -19.53
CA PRO A 436 -16.73 -16.97 -19.97
C PRO A 436 -18.17 -17.17 -20.44
N LEU A 437 -19.12 -16.66 -19.67
CA LEU A 437 -20.56 -16.75 -19.90
C LEU A 437 -21.13 -15.34 -20.14
N GLY A 438 -21.40 -15.03 -21.42
CA GLY A 438 -21.95 -13.74 -21.84
C GLY A 438 -20.92 -12.65 -22.12
N VAL A 439 -19.62 -12.94 -22.06
CA VAL A 439 -18.58 -11.99 -22.50
C VAL A 439 -18.61 -11.84 -24.02
N THR A 440 -18.46 -10.61 -24.51
CA THR A 440 -18.45 -10.32 -25.96
C THR A 440 -17.03 -10.01 -26.44
N ALA A 441 -16.82 -9.94 -27.76
CA ALA A 441 -15.54 -9.54 -28.34
C ALA A 441 -15.17 -8.06 -28.10
N LEU A 442 -16.13 -7.24 -27.66
CA LEU A 442 -15.92 -5.85 -27.29
C LEU A 442 -15.81 -5.70 -25.78
N PHE A 443 -15.01 -4.73 -25.34
CA PHE A 443 -14.93 -4.37 -23.92
C PHE A 443 -16.28 -3.83 -23.45
N GLY A 444 -16.84 -4.48 -22.42
CA GLY A 444 -18.06 -4.05 -21.75
C GLY A 444 -17.85 -2.84 -20.83
N GLU A 445 -18.80 -2.61 -19.92
CA GLU A 445 -18.72 -1.55 -18.92
C GLU A 445 -17.50 -1.72 -18.00
N ALA A 446 -16.87 -0.60 -17.63
CA ALA A 446 -15.71 -0.57 -16.75
C ALA A 446 -16.14 -0.65 -15.27
N LEU A 447 -15.96 -1.82 -14.66
CA LEU A 447 -16.46 -2.11 -13.32
C LEU A 447 -15.54 -1.58 -12.23
N ALA A 448 -16.13 -0.93 -11.21
CA ALA A 448 -15.43 -0.52 -10.00
C ALA A 448 -15.05 -1.72 -9.11
N PRO A 449 -14.15 -1.54 -8.14
CA PRO A 449 -13.91 -2.55 -7.12
C PRO A 449 -15.22 -2.91 -6.41
N LEU A 450 -15.34 -4.17 -6.01
CA LEU A 450 -16.42 -4.65 -5.16
C LEU A 450 -16.47 -3.80 -3.88
N GLN A 451 -17.68 -3.41 -3.46
CA GLN A 451 -17.85 -2.54 -2.29
C GLN A 451 -17.23 -3.18 -1.04
N GLN A 452 -16.52 -2.36 -0.27
CA GLN A 452 -15.87 -2.77 0.97
C GLN A 452 -16.39 -1.94 2.14
N ALA A 453 -16.65 -2.58 3.28
CA ALA A 453 -17.15 -1.90 4.47
C ALA A 453 -16.04 -1.13 5.23
N ALA A 454 -14.79 -1.57 5.09
CA ALA A 454 -13.62 -0.91 5.68
C ALA A 454 -13.33 0.41 4.95
N THR A 455 -12.87 1.42 5.68
CA THR A 455 -12.35 2.70 5.15
C THR A 455 -10.98 2.51 4.47
N PRO A 456 -10.50 3.44 3.63
CA PRO A 456 -9.18 3.36 3.02
C PRO A 456 -8.05 3.05 4.02
N LEU A 457 -7.99 3.79 5.15
CA LEU A 457 -6.96 3.61 6.18
C LEU A 457 -7.02 2.25 6.90
N GLU A 458 -8.23 1.70 7.07
CA GLU A 458 -8.42 0.34 7.60
C GLU A 458 -7.89 -0.70 6.60
N ARG A 459 -8.21 -0.56 5.31
CA ARG A 459 -7.70 -1.46 4.26
C ARG A 459 -6.20 -1.35 4.02
N ASP A 460 -5.61 -0.21 4.34
CA ASP A 460 -4.16 -0.04 4.33
C ASP A 460 -3.49 -0.72 5.55
N GLY A 461 -4.27 -1.23 6.51
CA GLY A 461 -3.76 -1.84 7.74
C GLY A 461 -3.11 -0.84 8.68
N LEU A 462 -3.58 0.41 8.63
CA LEU A 462 -2.99 1.54 9.34
C LEU A 462 -3.94 2.15 10.38
N SER A 463 -5.20 1.71 10.49
CA SER A 463 -6.18 2.27 11.43
C SER A 463 -5.70 2.37 12.88
N ARG A 464 -4.83 1.45 13.35
CA ARG A 464 -4.16 1.50 14.65
C ARG A 464 -2.67 1.81 14.53
N PHE A 465 -2.25 3.00 14.98
CA PHE A 465 -0.85 3.45 14.98
C PHE A 465 -0.16 3.22 16.35
N ASP A 466 0.80 2.30 16.39
CA ASP A 466 1.67 2.00 17.55
C ASP A 466 3.00 1.33 17.08
N ALA A 467 3.88 0.95 18.01
CA ALA A 467 5.16 0.31 17.71
C ALA A 467 5.03 -1.09 17.09
N GLU A 468 3.93 -1.81 17.31
CA GLU A 468 3.73 -3.16 16.78
C GLU A 468 3.71 -3.18 15.25
N LEU A 469 3.32 -2.08 14.60
CA LEU A 469 3.41 -1.90 13.14
C LEU A 469 4.83 -2.04 12.60
N PHE A 470 5.83 -1.64 13.40
CA PHE A 470 7.22 -1.49 12.95
C PHE A 470 8.13 -2.61 13.46
N LEU A 471 7.69 -3.40 14.45
CA LEU A 471 8.54 -4.35 15.15
C LEU A 471 8.09 -5.80 14.91
N ASP A 472 9.06 -6.72 14.89
CA ASP A 472 8.77 -8.15 14.87
C ASP A 472 8.60 -8.61 16.32
N PRO A 473 7.46 -9.21 16.72
CA PRO A 473 7.19 -9.59 18.10
C PRO A 473 8.25 -10.52 18.70
N GLU A 474 8.88 -11.37 17.88
CA GLU A 474 9.89 -12.33 18.34
C GLU A 474 11.27 -11.69 18.55
N LEU A 475 11.45 -10.45 18.09
CA LEU A 475 12.73 -9.71 18.17
C LEU A 475 12.62 -8.40 18.97
N ALA A 476 11.43 -7.84 19.11
CA ALA A 476 11.18 -6.50 19.64
C ALA A 476 11.76 -6.26 21.05
N SER A 477 11.72 -7.28 21.92
CA SER A 477 12.18 -7.20 23.29
C SER A 477 13.59 -7.73 23.52
N LEU A 478 14.27 -8.23 22.47
CA LEU A 478 15.59 -8.84 22.61
C LEU A 478 16.69 -7.80 22.73
N ASN A 479 17.72 -8.13 23.49
CA ASN A 479 18.94 -7.32 23.59
C ASN A 479 19.88 -7.56 22.40
N THR A 480 20.95 -6.78 22.33
CA THR A 480 21.94 -6.85 21.24
C THR A 480 22.61 -8.22 21.07
N ASP A 481 22.77 -8.98 22.15
CA ASP A 481 23.48 -10.27 22.13
C ASP A 481 22.60 -11.41 21.59
N GLN A 482 21.30 -11.36 21.84
CA GLN A 482 20.34 -12.39 21.44
C GLN A 482 19.74 -12.15 20.05
N LEU A 483 19.64 -10.89 19.63
CA LEU A 483 18.86 -10.47 18.47
C LEU A 483 19.27 -11.18 17.17
N ILE A 484 20.58 -11.24 16.84
CA ILE A 484 21.05 -11.89 15.60
C ILE A 484 20.82 -13.40 15.65
N ALA A 485 21.10 -14.05 16.78
CA ALA A 485 20.91 -15.49 16.92
C ALA A 485 19.44 -15.88 16.74
N GLN A 486 18.51 -15.12 17.33
CA GLN A 486 17.07 -15.36 17.14
C GLN A 486 16.62 -15.03 15.72
N ALA A 487 17.13 -13.96 15.11
CA ALA A 487 16.79 -13.62 13.73
C ALA A 487 17.24 -14.72 12.75
N ASP A 488 18.43 -15.29 12.95
CA ASP A 488 18.91 -16.41 12.15
C ASP A 488 18.12 -17.70 12.43
N ALA A 489 17.67 -17.92 13.67
CA ALA A 489 16.74 -19.00 14.00
C ALA A 489 15.44 -18.88 13.17
N ILE A 490 14.84 -17.69 13.11
CA ILE A 490 13.63 -17.41 12.32
C ILE A 490 13.88 -17.61 10.81
N ARG A 491 15.04 -17.15 10.31
CA ARG A 491 15.36 -17.12 8.87
C ARG A 491 15.80 -18.45 8.29
N PHE A 492 16.45 -19.30 9.08
CA PHE A 492 17.16 -20.48 8.57
C PHE A 492 16.82 -21.78 9.29
N PHE A 493 16.47 -21.72 10.58
CA PHE A 493 16.35 -22.93 11.41
C PHE A 493 14.91 -23.24 11.88
N ALA A 494 13.97 -22.31 11.69
CA ALA A 494 12.57 -22.52 12.03
C ALA A 494 11.92 -23.59 11.13
N GLU A 495 10.89 -24.27 11.65
CA GLU A 495 10.11 -25.26 10.88
C GLU A 495 9.51 -24.64 9.59
N LYS A 496 9.13 -23.36 9.67
CA LYS A 496 8.73 -22.53 8.53
C LYS A 496 9.61 -21.29 8.49
N PRO A 497 10.77 -21.34 7.81
CA PRO A 497 11.66 -20.19 7.69
C PRO A 497 10.95 -19.00 7.05
N ARG A 498 11.18 -17.81 7.60
CA ARG A 498 10.57 -16.56 7.10
C ARG A 498 11.53 -15.38 7.19
N VAL A 499 11.19 -14.33 6.47
CA VAL A 499 11.80 -13.01 6.65
C VAL A 499 11.26 -12.39 7.96
N PRO A 500 12.11 -11.78 8.81
CA PRO A 500 11.64 -10.99 9.95
C PRO A 500 10.76 -9.82 9.50
N LEU A 501 9.85 -9.34 10.35
CA LEU A 501 8.88 -8.29 10.00
C LEU A 501 9.37 -6.89 10.39
N GLY A 502 8.74 -5.87 9.82
CA GLY A 502 9.00 -4.46 10.16
C GLY A 502 10.46 -4.04 9.93
N ILE A 503 11.04 -3.31 10.89
CA ILE A 503 12.44 -2.86 10.82
C ILE A 503 13.43 -4.03 10.78
N HIS A 504 13.07 -5.18 11.37
CA HIS A 504 13.96 -6.34 11.46
C HIS A 504 14.10 -7.07 10.11
N ALA A 505 13.18 -6.84 9.17
CA ALA A 505 13.30 -7.32 7.80
C ALA A 505 14.61 -6.83 7.14
N ALA A 506 15.19 -5.72 7.62
CA ALA A 506 16.49 -5.22 7.19
C ALA A 506 17.64 -6.23 7.38
N LEU A 507 17.53 -7.19 8.30
CA LEU A 507 18.51 -8.27 8.47
C LEU A 507 18.54 -9.25 7.30
N SER A 508 17.49 -9.26 6.47
CA SER A 508 17.41 -10.11 5.28
C SER A 508 17.93 -9.45 4.01
N ILE A 509 18.36 -8.18 4.08
CA ILE A 509 18.99 -7.48 2.96
C ILE A 509 20.36 -8.10 2.67
N GLY A 510 20.56 -8.51 1.41
CA GLY A 510 21.80 -9.17 1.00
C GLY A 510 21.90 -10.64 1.40
N SER A 511 20.78 -11.33 1.66
CA SER A 511 20.76 -12.78 1.96
C SER A 511 21.53 -13.58 0.89
N GLY A 512 22.69 -14.13 1.26
CA GLY A 512 23.66 -14.82 0.39
C GLY A 512 25.01 -14.09 0.24
N GLY A 513 25.09 -12.83 0.65
CA GLY A 513 26.32 -12.04 0.75
C GLY A 513 26.96 -12.13 2.14
N MET A 514 28.24 -11.74 2.23
CA MET A 514 29.02 -11.87 3.46
C MET A 514 28.64 -10.85 4.56
N TYR A 515 28.06 -9.73 4.18
CA TYR A 515 27.60 -8.65 5.06
C TYR A 515 26.36 -8.01 4.46
N ASN A 516 25.58 -7.29 5.26
CA ASN A 516 24.39 -6.57 4.81
C ASN A 516 24.76 -5.49 3.78
N GLU A 517 24.06 -5.46 2.65
CA GLU A 517 24.29 -4.45 1.61
C GLU A 517 24.06 -3.04 2.16
N ALA A 518 22.99 -2.84 2.93
CA ALA A 518 22.64 -1.56 3.53
C ALA A 518 23.56 -1.23 4.71
N SER A 519 23.97 0.02 4.83
CA SER A 519 24.77 0.55 5.95
C SER A 519 24.07 1.67 6.73
N LEU A 520 22.91 2.13 6.27
CA LEU A 520 22.12 3.19 6.88
C LEU A 520 20.67 2.72 7.03
N ILE A 521 19.97 3.10 8.10
CA ILE A 521 18.55 2.81 8.30
C ILE A 521 17.79 4.07 8.77
N ALA A 522 16.61 4.30 8.21
CA ALA A 522 15.69 5.38 8.60
C ALA A 522 14.23 4.90 8.62
N VAL A 523 13.47 5.37 9.62
CA VAL A 523 12.04 5.00 9.81
C VAL A 523 11.18 6.27 9.85
N PRO A 524 10.95 6.95 8.70
CA PRO A 524 10.31 8.25 8.66
C PRO A 524 8.88 8.28 9.22
N ASP A 525 8.09 7.24 8.99
CA ASP A 525 6.69 7.17 9.44
C ASP A 525 6.51 6.85 10.92
N ALA A 526 7.57 6.51 11.66
CA ALA A 526 7.48 6.40 13.12
C ALA A 526 7.20 7.75 13.80
N LEU A 527 7.38 8.87 13.08
CA LEU A 527 7.28 10.23 13.60
C LEU A 527 5.87 10.82 13.56
N HIS A 528 4.87 10.06 13.12
CA HIS A 528 3.46 10.47 13.15
C HIS A 528 2.95 10.61 14.58
N ILE A 529 1.97 11.50 14.76
CA ILE A 529 1.22 11.66 16.03
C ILE A 529 0.20 10.52 16.21
N GLY A 530 -0.17 9.88 15.10
CA GLY A 530 -1.24 8.90 15.02
C GLY A 530 -2.59 9.56 14.74
N TRP A 531 -3.62 8.74 14.59
CA TRP A 531 -4.96 9.16 14.22
C TRP A 531 -6.01 8.39 15.02
N GLU A 532 -7.24 8.90 14.94
CA GLU A 532 -8.41 8.29 15.52
C GLU A 532 -9.62 8.42 14.60
N LYS A 533 -10.56 7.51 14.77
CA LYS A 533 -11.79 7.49 13.98
C LYS A 533 -12.69 8.60 14.48
N ARG A 534 -13.09 9.51 13.59
CA ARG A 534 -13.96 10.62 13.95
C ARG A 534 -15.30 10.08 14.44
N LEU A 535 -15.65 10.36 15.69
CA LEU A 535 -17.00 10.12 16.19
C LEU A 535 -17.96 11.03 15.40
N LEU A 536 -19.01 10.44 14.84
CA LEU A 536 -20.00 11.17 14.05
C LEU A 536 -20.69 12.22 14.94
N ALA A 537 -20.22 13.48 14.88
CA ALA A 537 -20.94 14.58 15.49
C ALA A 537 -22.27 14.72 14.76
N LYS A 538 -23.36 14.35 15.43
CA LYS A 538 -24.71 14.52 14.90
C LYS A 538 -24.91 16.02 14.65
N PRO A 539 -25.37 16.44 13.46
CA PRO A 539 -25.66 17.85 13.23
C PRO A 539 -26.62 18.35 14.31
N LEU A 540 -26.25 19.46 14.96
CA LEU A 540 -27.14 20.10 15.93
C LEU A 540 -28.48 20.35 15.25
N ALA A 541 -29.56 19.90 15.90
CA ALA A 541 -30.90 20.19 15.43
C ALA A 541 -31.04 21.72 15.37
N PRO A 542 -31.35 22.30 14.20
CA PRO A 542 -31.47 23.73 14.09
C PRO A 542 -32.62 24.21 14.99
N PRO A 543 -32.51 25.42 15.58
CA PRO A 543 -33.65 26.03 16.25
C PRO A 543 -34.81 26.13 15.24
N SER A 544 -36.03 25.83 15.69
CA SER A 544 -37.22 26.05 14.88
C SER A 544 -37.35 27.55 14.60
N VAL A 545 -36.94 27.97 13.41
CA VAL A 545 -37.12 29.35 12.97
C VAL A 545 -38.59 29.54 12.64
N GLN A 546 -39.38 30.01 13.61
CA GLN A 546 -40.64 30.67 13.31
C GLN A 546 -40.28 31.99 12.61
N THR A 547 -40.45 32.05 11.29
CA THR A 547 -40.20 33.29 10.55
C THR A 547 -41.27 34.31 10.90
N LYS A 548 -40.82 35.55 11.12
CA LYS A 548 -41.67 36.74 11.09
C LYS A 548 -42.41 36.77 9.76
N ILE A 549 -43.71 37.08 9.86
CA ILE A 549 -44.67 37.23 8.76
C ILE A 549 -44.09 38.04 7.58
N PRO A 550 -44.43 37.72 6.32
CA PRO A 550 -43.88 38.41 5.15
C PRO A 550 -44.05 39.95 5.20
N ALA A 551 -43.02 40.70 4.80
CA ALA A 551 -43.02 42.16 4.81
C ALA A 551 -44.16 42.81 3.98
N HIS A 552 -44.74 42.09 3.03
CA HIS A 552 -45.88 42.55 2.24
C HIS A 552 -47.22 42.48 3.01
N TRP A 553 -47.32 41.74 4.12
CA TRP A 553 -48.45 41.89 5.05
C TRP A 553 -48.37 43.23 5.83
N HIS A 554 -47.25 43.96 5.71
CA HIS A 554 -47.00 45.25 6.33
C HIS A 554 -46.89 46.45 5.36
N THR A 555 -46.81 46.26 4.03
CA THR A 555 -46.45 47.37 3.10
C THR A 555 -47.54 47.69 2.06
N HIS A 556 -47.92 48.97 2.00
CA HIS A 556 -48.71 49.60 0.93
C HIS A 556 -47.77 50.46 0.05
N ARG A 557 -47.96 50.50 -1.27
CA ARG A 557 -47.36 51.53 -2.14
C ARG A 557 -48.30 52.74 -2.22
N GLY A 558 -48.03 53.80 -1.45
CA GLY A 558 -48.71 55.11 -1.60
C GLY A 558 -48.69 56.00 -0.35
N LEU A 559 -49.03 57.30 -0.57
CA LEU A 559 -48.80 58.47 0.31
C LEU A 559 -49.47 58.47 1.70
N CYS A 560 -50.13 57.39 2.12
CA CYS A 560 -50.82 57.32 3.42
C CYS A 560 -50.57 55.96 4.11
N ALA A 561 -49.35 55.71 4.61
CA ALA A 561 -49.12 54.64 5.59
C ALA A 561 -47.81 54.84 6.38
N ALA A 562 -47.90 55.50 7.54
CA ALA A 562 -47.00 55.21 8.66
C ALA A 562 -47.78 54.30 9.62
N ILE A 563 -47.22 53.13 9.95
CA ILE A 563 -47.78 52.22 10.96
C ILE A 563 -46.90 52.35 12.24
N PRO A 564 -47.47 52.38 13.46
CA PRO A 564 -46.68 52.28 14.69
C PRO A 564 -45.97 50.93 14.77
N ALA A 565 -44.69 50.92 15.15
CA ALA A 565 -43.93 49.69 15.34
C ALA A 565 -44.56 48.79 16.43
N GLY A 566 -44.79 47.50 16.15
CA GLY A 566 -45.04 46.48 17.18
C GLY A 566 -46.32 45.64 17.10
N ILE A 567 -47.11 45.70 16.02
CA ILE A 567 -48.29 44.81 15.84
C ILE A 567 -47.98 43.72 14.80
N GLU A 568 -47.91 42.46 15.23
CA GLU A 568 -47.75 41.28 14.37
C GLU A 568 -49.11 40.77 13.88
N LEU A 569 -49.27 40.58 12.57
CA LEU A 569 -50.50 40.10 11.93
C LEU A 569 -50.36 38.63 11.51
N ASN A 570 -51.10 37.72 12.13
CA ASN A 570 -51.07 36.28 11.80
C ASN A 570 -51.94 35.88 10.59
N LYS A 571 -52.57 36.86 9.93
CA LYS A 571 -53.38 36.72 8.73
C LYS A 571 -53.38 38.05 7.97
N PRO A 572 -53.71 38.08 6.67
CA PRO A 572 -53.83 39.32 5.92
C PRO A 572 -54.81 40.29 6.61
N ASP A 573 -54.52 41.59 6.58
CA ASP A 573 -55.47 42.60 7.07
C ASP A 573 -56.66 42.70 6.11
N PHE A 574 -57.71 41.93 6.40
CA PHE A 574 -58.97 41.92 5.62
C PHE A 574 -59.73 43.26 5.69
N GLY A 575 -59.32 44.21 6.54
CA GLY A 575 -59.92 45.54 6.62
C GLY A 575 -59.48 46.50 5.50
N ARG A 576 -58.58 46.07 4.61
CA ARG A 576 -58.04 46.88 3.50
C ARG A 576 -58.11 46.10 2.18
N PHE A 577 -58.31 46.82 1.07
CA PHE A 577 -58.43 46.22 -0.27
C PHE A 577 -57.05 45.67 -0.69
N LEU A 578 -56.87 44.35 -0.60
CA LEU A 578 -55.71 43.65 -1.13
C LEU A 578 -55.87 43.53 -2.64
N ASP A 579 -54.78 43.64 -3.39
CA ASP A 579 -54.82 43.28 -4.81
C ASP A 579 -55.24 41.81 -4.93
N CYS A 580 -56.12 41.50 -5.88
CA CYS A 580 -56.58 40.14 -6.13
C CYS A 580 -55.43 39.19 -6.54
N SER A 581 -54.23 39.73 -6.83
CA SER A 581 -53.02 38.95 -7.10
C SER A 581 -52.22 38.53 -5.86
N THR A 582 -52.47 39.09 -4.67
CA THR A 582 -51.70 38.78 -3.46
C THR A 582 -52.05 37.37 -2.94
N ARG A 583 -51.09 36.43 -3.00
CA ARG A 583 -51.28 35.04 -2.58
C ARG A 583 -50.14 34.59 -1.66
N LYS A 584 -50.46 33.76 -0.66
CA LYS A 584 -49.42 33.08 0.13
C LYS A 584 -48.70 32.10 -0.79
N LEU A 585 -47.40 32.30 -1.01
CA LEU A 585 -46.54 31.34 -1.68
C LEU A 585 -46.28 30.14 -0.76
N GLU A 586 -46.45 28.93 -1.27
CA GLU A 586 -46.14 27.71 -0.50
C GLU A 586 -44.63 27.60 -0.21
N THR A 587 -44.28 26.99 0.91
CA THR A 587 -42.87 26.81 1.31
C THR A 587 -42.21 25.69 0.47
N PRO A 588 -41.02 25.91 -0.13
CA PRO A 588 -40.25 24.85 -0.78
C PRO A 588 -39.86 23.72 0.19
N SER A 589 -39.87 22.48 -0.28
CA SER A 589 -39.50 21.29 0.51
C SER A 589 -38.34 20.54 -0.13
N TRP A 590 -37.36 20.12 0.67
CA TRP A 590 -36.21 19.32 0.20
C TRP A 590 -36.64 17.99 -0.41
N LYS A 591 -35.95 17.57 -1.47
CA LYS A 591 -36.12 16.27 -2.11
C LYS A 591 -34.91 15.41 -1.77
N ASN A 592 -35.14 14.26 -1.11
CA ASN A 592 -34.09 13.33 -0.65
C ASN A 592 -32.98 14.04 0.16
N PRO A 593 -33.30 14.69 1.29
CA PRO A 593 -32.32 15.41 2.09
C PRO A 593 -31.16 14.48 2.50
N GLN A 594 -29.94 14.81 2.07
CA GLN A 594 -28.72 14.12 2.49
C GLN A 594 -28.09 14.92 3.62
N ASN A 595 -27.96 14.31 4.80
CA ASN A 595 -27.37 14.97 5.96
C ASN A 595 -25.84 14.82 6.03
N ASP A 596 -25.26 14.02 5.15
CA ASP A 596 -23.83 13.78 5.01
C ASP A 596 -23.47 13.86 3.51
N ALA A 597 -22.45 14.64 3.18
CA ALA A 597 -21.94 14.77 1.82
C ALA A 597 -20.41 14.57 1.79
N SER A 598 -19.91 14.01 0.69
CA SER A 598 -18.48 13.94 0.44
C SER A 598 -17.93 15.33 0.12
N TYR A 599 -16.68 15.57 0.50
CA TYR A 599 -15.94 16.78 0.12
C TYR A 599 -15.95 16.99 -1.40
N GLY A 600 -16.09 18.24 -1.84
CA GLY A 600 -16.22 18.62 -3.25
C GLY A 600 -17.64 19.02 -3.62
N ASN A 601 -18.18 18.44 -4.69
CA ASN A 601 -19.47 18.83 -5.23
C ASN A 601 -20.56 17.84 -4.81
N PHE A 602 -21.66 18.34 -4.28
CA PHE A 602 -22.87 17.56 -4.04
C PHE A 602 -24.10 18.34 -4.50
N GLN A 603 -25.14 17.61 -4.88
CA GLN A 603 -26.34 18.21 -5.45
C GLN A 603 -27.43 18.35 -4.39
N LEU A 604 -28.03 19.54 -4.35
CA LEU A 604 -29.23 19.83 -3.58
C LEU A 604 -30.43 19.90 -4.52
N GLU A 605 -31.50 19.19 -4.19
CA GLU A 605 -32.76 19.21 -4.94
C GLU A 605 -33.94 19.55 -4.02
N TRP A 606 -34.92 20.28 -4.56
CA TRP A 606 -36.15 20.59 -3.85
C TRP A 606 -37.38 20.46 -4.74
N LYS A 607 -38.55 20.52 -4.11
CA LYS A 607 -39.86 20.57 -4.78
C LYS A 607 -40.64 21.76 -4.29
N TRP A 608 -41.41 22.34 -5.20
CA TRP A 608 -42.34 23.41 -4.89
C TRP A 608 -43.71 23.10 -5.50
N GLN A 609 -44.78 23.25 -4.70
CA GLN A 609 -46.13 22.77 -5.05
C GLN A 609 -46.85 23.71 -6.03
N ASP A 610 -46.47 24.98 -6.09
CA ASP A 610 -47.03 26.01 -6.97
C ASP A 610 -46.45 25.95 -8.41
N THR A 611 -46.47 24.76 -9.01
CA THR A 611 -45.86 24.43 -10.32
C THR A 611 -46.36 25.22 -11.53
N GLY A 612 -47.44 26.00 -11.39
CA GLY A 612 -47.99 26.87 -12.44
C GLY A 612 -47.46 28.31 -12.44
N LEU A 613 -46.62 28.67 -11.46
CA LEU A 613 -46.11 30.02 -11.25
C LEU A 613 -44.61 30.10 -11.61
N LYS A 614 -44.18 31.22 -12.19
CA LYS A 614 -42.75 31.50 -12.45
C LYS A 614 -42.14 32.19 -11.23
N ALA A 615 -41.39 31.45 -10.44
CA ALA A 615 -40.65 31.95 -9.28
C ALA A 615 -39.16 31.64 -9.41
N ASP A 616 -38.33 32.50 -8.84
CA ASP A 616 -36.91 32.25 -8.61
C ASP A 616 -36.72 31.71 -7.20
N PHE A 617 -35.78 30.79 -7.00
CA PHE A 617 -35.46 30.21 -5.71
C PHE A 617 -34.14 30.78 -5.19
N LEU A 618 -34.18 31.39 -4.01
CA LEU A 618 -33.01 31.81 -3.25
C LEU A 618 -32.57 30.66 -2.34
N LEU A 619 -31.35 30.18 -2.54
CA LEU A 619 -30.69 29.20 -1.69
C LEU A 619 -29.60 29.89 -0.87
N GLU A 620 -29.69 29.74 0.46
CA GLU A 620 -28.73 30.29 1.41
C GLU A 620 -27.96 29.17 2.12
N GLU A 621 -26.67 29.39 2.35
CA GLU A 621 -25.74 28.55 3.10
C GLU A 621 -25.28 29.27 4.36
N ALA A 622 -25.24 28.60 5.50
CA ALA A 622 -24.70 29.11 6.77
C ALA A 622 -23.77 28.07 7.42
N ARG A 623 -22.79 28.49 8.23
CA ARG A 623 -21.99 27.56 9.08
C ARG A 623 -22.54 27.47 10.49
N ARG A 624 -23.43 28.38 10.88
CA ARG A 624 -24.11 28.37 12.17
C ARG A 624 -25.57 27.94 11.99
N ALA A 625 -26.05 27.12 12.92
CA ALA A 625 -27.44 26.62 12.91
C ALA A 625 -28.50 27.74 13.05
N ASP A 626 -28.10 28.91 13.57
CA ASP A 626 -28.94 30.10 13.71
C ASP A 626 -29.04 30.95 12.43
N PHE A 627 -28.34 30.58 11.35
CA PHE A 627 -28.22 31.35 10.10
C PHE A 627 -27.70 32.78 10.30
N GLY A 628 -26.98 33.06 11.40
CA GLY A 628 -26.40 34.38 11.66
C GLY A 628 -25.29 34.77 10.66
N ASP A 629 -24.69 33.79 9.99
CA ASP A 629 -23.65 33.93 8.98
C ASP A 629 -24.11 33.48 7.58
N ALA A 630 -25.42 33.50 7.33
CA ALA A 630 -26.00 33.07 6.06
C ALA A 630 -25.47 33.86 4.86
N ARG A 631 -25.20 33.14 3.78
CA ARG A 631 -24.75 33.66 2.50
C ARG A 631 -25.61 33.10 1.38
N GLU A 632 -25.97 33.96 0.43
CA GLU A 632 -26.66 33.56 -0.80
C GLU A 632 -25.69 32.81 -1.73
N ILE A 633 -26.05 31.58 -2.12
CA ILE A 633 -25.23 30.75 -3.01
C ILE A 633 -25.91 30.47 -4.36
N TYR A 634 -27.23 30.62 -4.47
CA TYR A 634 -27.96 30.50 -5.73
C TYR A 634 -29.24 31.34 -5.74
N ILE A 635 -29.53 31.95 -6.90
CA ILE A 635 -30.82 32.57 -7.24
C ILE A 635 -31.17 32.17 -8.67
N GLY A 636 -32.31 31.51 -8.87
CA GLY A 636 -32.82 31.21 -10.21
C GLY A 636 -33.99 30.24 -10.22
N SER A 637 -34.52 29.94 -11.41
CA SER A 637 -35.75 29.16 -11.57
C SER A 637 -35.59 27.63 -11.50
N GLU A 638 -34.36 27.10 -11.44
CA GLU A 638 -34.15 25.65 -11.33
C GLU A 638 -34.43 25.18 -9.89
N GLN A 639 -34.99 23.97 -9.76
CA GLN A 639 -35.25 23.34 -8.45
C GLN A 639 -34.13 22.38 -8.01
N ARG A 640 -32.92 22.64 -8.52
CA ARG A 640 -31.71 21.87 -8.25
C ARG A 640 -30.49 22.81 -8.30
N PHE A 641 -29.49 22.51 -7.49
CA PHE A 641 -28.22 23.24 -7.50
C PHE A 641 -27.06 22.35 -7.06
N ASP A 642 -25.94 22.41 -7.79
CA ASP A 642 -24.71 21.71 -7.44
C ASP A 642 -23.86 22.60 -6.52
N VAL A 643 -23.84 22.27 -5.24
CA VAL A 643 -23.05 22.98 -4.24
C VAL A 643 -21.60 22.50 -4.32
N SER A 644 -20.66 23.43 -4.38
CA SER A 644 -19.23 23.14 -4.31
C SER A 644 -18.68 23.63 -2.97
N VAL A 645 -18.24 22.71 -2.12
CA VAL A 645 -17.70 23.04 -0.81
C VAL A 645 -16.20 22.76 -0.77
N SER A 646 -15.44 23.78 -0.40
CA SER A 646 -13.97 23.75 -0.35
C SER A 646 -13.39 23.55 1.06
N SER A 647 -14.23 23.23 2.05
CA SER A 647 -13.79 22.98 3.43
C SER A 647 -14.70 21.97 4.12
N GLU A 648 -14.15 21.06 4.92
CA GLU A 648 -14.95 20.21 5.80
C GLU A 648 -15.72 21.04 6.84
N GLY A 649 -16.90 20.57 7.24
CA GLY A 649 -17.72 21.26 8.23
C GLY A 649 -19.18 20.84 8.20
N ILE A 650 -19.98 21.42 9.10
CA ILE A 650 -21.43 21.33 9.05
C ILE A 650 -21.93 22.61 8.40
N PHE A 651 -22.66 22.45 7.31
CA PHE A 651 -23.29 23.53 6.56
C PHE A 651 -24.79 23.42 6.71
N TYR A 652 -25.46 24.54 6.81
CA TYR A 652 -26.90 24.61 6.95
C TYR A 652 -27.47 25.31 5.72
N TYR A 653 -28.41 24.65 5.04
CA TYR A 653 -29.04 25.18 3.84
C TYR A 653 -30.52 25.46 4.07
N ARG A 654 -31.04 26.52 3.46
CA ARG A 654 -32.47 26.80 3.37
C ARG A 654 -32.82 27.43 2.02
N ILE A 655 -34.05 27.23 1.57
CA ILE A 655 -34.54 27.72 0.29
C ILE A 655 -35.76 28.61 0.51
N THR A 656 -35.81 29.72 -0.20
CA THR A 656 -36.96 30.63 -0.24
C THR A 656 -37.41 30.83 -1.69
N ALA A 657 -38.71 30.73 -1.97
CA ALA A 657 -39.25 31.06 -3.29
C ALA A 657 -39.52 32.58 -3.37
N ILE A 658 -39.14 33.21 -4.47
CA ILE A 658 -39.24 34.65 -4.73
C ILE A 658 -40.01 34.86 -6.03
N MET A 659 -40.99 35.77 -6.01
CA MET A 659 -41.75 36.20 -7.17
C MET A 659 -41.93 37.72 -7.13
N GLY A 660 -41.10 38.43 -7.91
CA GLY A 660 -41.07 39.89 -7.86
C GLY A 660 -40.68 40.40 -6.47
N ASP A 661 -41.57 41.13 -5.80
CA ASP A 661 -41.38 41.63 -4.44
C ASP A 661 -41.92 40.65 -3.36
N GLU A 662 -42.52 39.52 -3.75
CA GLU A 662 -43.11 38.53 -2.84
C GLU A 662 -42.14 37.37 -2.56
N SER A 663 -42.13 36.86 -1.32
CA SER A 663 -41.33 35.70 -0.95
C SER A 663 -42.12 34.72 -0.07
N SER A 664 -41.86 33.42 -0.20
CA SER A 664 -42.38 32.39 0.70
C SER A 664 -41.72 32.45 2.09
N SER A 665 -42.21 31.65 3.03
CA SER A 665 -41.39 31.28 4.19
C SER A 665 -40.18 30.44 3.71
N PRO A 666 -39.02 30.54 4.37
CA PRO A 666 -37.90 29.64 4.10
C PRO A 666 -38.27 28.18 4.41
N SER A 667 -37.64 27.26 3.68
CA SER A 667 -37.75 25.81 3.92
C SER A 667 -37.27 25.43 5.32
N GLU A 668 -37.55 24.18 5.73
CA GLU A 668 -36.83 23.57 6.84
C GLU A 668 -35.32 23.65 6.59
N ILE A 669 -34.54 23.90 7.65
CA ILE A 669 -33.10 23.96 7.58
C ILE A 669 -32.57 22.55 7.35
N LEU A 670 -31.79 22.37 6.28
CA LEU A 670 -31.09 21.13 5.97
C LEU A 670 -29.65 21.22 6.47
N PRO A 671 -29.29 20.51 7.56
CA PRO A 671 -27.90 20.37 7.95
C PRO A 671 -27.21 19.31 7.09
N VAL A 672 -26.08 19.67 6.47
CA VAL A 672 -25.23 18.78 5.69
C VAL A 672 -23.83 18.79 6.30
N ALA A 673 -23.38 17.66 6.81
CA ALA A 673 -22.00 17.48 7.22
C ALA A 673 -21.15 17.09 6.01
N VAL A 674 -20.28 18.00 5.56
CA VAL A 674 -19.32 17.76 4.48
C VAL A 674 -18.07 17.14 5.08
N ARG A 675 -17.72 15.94 4.63
CA ARG A 675 -16.58 15.15 5.13
C ARG A 675 -15.74 14.60 3.98
N ASP A 676 -14.42 14.69 4.10
CA ASP A 676 -13.44 14.12 3.19
C ASP A 676 -12.88 12.81 3.75
N ASN A 677 -12.57 12.77 5.05
CA ASN A 677 -11.97 11.61 5.71
C ASN A 677 -12.70 11.17 6.99
N ALA A 678 -12.81 9.85 7.16
CA ALA A 678 -13.36 9.23 8.38
C ALA A 678 -12.39 9.27 9.57
N TRP A 679 -11.13 9.66 9.32
CA TRP A 679 -10.03 9.64 10.28
C TRP A 679 -9.43 11.03 10.45
N VAL A 680 -9.17 11.39 11.70
CA VAL A 680 -8.52 12.66 12.08
C VAL A 680 -7.20 12.39 12.78
N SER A 681 -6.21 13.25 12.55
CA SER A 681 -4.97 13.22 13.33
C SER A 681 -5.28 13.47 14.80
N ARG A 682 -4.58 12.77 15.69
CA ARG A 682 -4.60 13.11 17.12
C ARG A 682 -3.95 14.47 17.35
N LEU A 683 -4.29 15.10 18.46
CA LEU A 683 -3.71 16.37 18.86
C LEU A 683 -2.32 16.16 19.46
N ALA A 684 -1.45 17.17 19.34
CA ALA A 684 -0.12 17.13 19.93
C ALA A 684 -0.15 16.99 21.46
N ALA A 685 -1.19 17.52 22.12
CA ALA A 685 -1.39 17.39 23.56
C ALA A 685 -1.56 15.92 24.01
N ASP A 686 -2.21 15.09 23.19
CA ASP A 686 -2.47 13.68 23.49
C ASP A 686 -1.25 12.78 23.22
N TYR A 687 -0.22 13.32 22.58
CA TYR A 687 0.98 12.57 22.18
C TYR A 687 1.90 12.24 23.36
N ALA A 688 1.95 13.11 24.38
CA ALA A 688 3.02 13.14 25.38
C ALA A 688 3.17 11.86 26.21
N GLU A 689 2.08 11.12 26.46
CA GLU A 689 2.13 9.89 27.25
C GLU A 689 2.29 8.65 26.37
N SER A 690 1.34 8.41 25.46
CA SER A 690 1.33 7.17 24.65
C SER A 690 2.26 7.28 23.43
N GLY A 691 2.14 8.33 22.63
CA GLY A 691 2.88 8.49 21.38
C GLY A 691 4.40 8.57 21.58
N ALA A 692 4.84 9.34 22.59
CA ALA A 692 6.25 9.45 22.93
C ALA A 692 6.87 8.10 23.36
N ALA A 693 6.13 7.28 24.11
CA ALA A 693 6.56 5.94 24.51
C ALA A 693 6.66 4.98 23.31
N GLN A 694 5.71 5.04 22.38
CA GLN A 694 5.77 4.24 21.13
C GLN A 694 7.00 4.61 20.29
N LEU A 695 7.27 5.91 20.11
CA LEU A 695 8.45 6.37 19.38
C LEU A 695 9.76 5.96 20.07
N LEU A 696 9.82 6.05 21.40
CA LEU A 696 10.97 5.62 22.19
C LEU A 696 11.25 4.14 21.99
N SER A 697 10.21 3.30 22.00
CA SER A 697 10.30 1.85 21.74
C SER A 697 10.90 1.57 20.35
N ILE A 698 10.39 2.24 19.31
CA ILE A 698 10.89 2.08 17.93
C ILE A 698 12.35 2.54 17.83
N HIS A 699 12.71 3.71 18.37
CA HIS A 699 14.09 4.22 18.33
C HIS A 699 15.07 3.27 19.02
N ARG A 700 14.72 2.74 20.19
CA ARG A 700 15.58 1.77 20.90
C ARG A 700 15.73 0.48 20.12
N ALA A 701 14.65 -0.04 19.53
CA ALA A 701 14.71 -1.25 18.71
C ALA A 701 15.60 -1.06 17.46
N VAL A 702 15.52 0.09 16.78
CA VAL A 702 16.39 0.40 15.63
C VAL A 702 17.86 0.50 16.06
N LEU A 703 18.16 1.11 17.21
CA LEU A 703 19.53 1.16 17.74
C LEU A 703 20.05 -0.22 18.14
N ARG A 704 19.22 -1.07 18.77
CA ARG A 704 19.57 -2.47 19.09
C ARG A 704 19.86 -3.26 17.82
N LEU A 705 19.00 -3.15 16.80
CA LEU A 705 19.20 -3.77 15.49
C LEU A 705 20.53 -3.34 14.84
N ALA A 706 20.79 -2.03 14.84
CA ALA A 706 22.01 -1.47 14.25
C ALA A 706 23.27 -1.95 14.98
N ALA A 707 23.24 -1.96 16.32
CA ALA A 707 24.35 -2.41 17.15
C ALA A 707 24.58 -3.92 17.07
N ALA A 708 23.51 -4.72 17.08
CA ALA A 708 23.56 -6.18 17.02
C ALA A 708 24.12 -6.67 15.67
N SER A 709 23.70 -6.05 14.56
CA SER A 709 24.29 -6.33 13.24
C SER A 709 25.75 -5.84 13.17
N GLY A 710 26.04 -4.70 13.78
CA GLY A 710 27.31 -3.99 13.65
C GLY A 710 27.52 -3.40 12.25
N GLU A 711 26.48 -3.40 11.41
CA GLU A 711 26.58 -3.09 9.98
C GLU A 711 25.73 -1.89 9.57
N LEU A 712 24.71 -1.55 10.35
CA LEU A 712 23.78 -0.44 10.06
C LEU A 712 24.09 0.77 10.96
N PHE A 713 23.78 1.96 10.46
CA PHE A 713 23.78 3.20 11.24
C PHE A 713 22.41 3.88 11.12
N ALA A 714 21.79 4.20 12.25
CA ALA A 714 20.43 4.71 12.35
C ALA A 714 20.37 6.23 12.24
N VAL A 715 19.54 6.73 11.32
CA VAL A 715 19.24 8.15 11.15
C VAL A 715 17.86 8.42 11.74
N LEU A 716 17.84 8.97 12.96
CA LEU A 716 16.64 9.19 13.74
C LEU A 716 16.14 10.63 13.57
N GLY A 717 14.81 10.79 13.48
CA GLY A 717 14.15 12.11 13.50
C GLY A 717 13.30 12.27 14.75
N LEU A 718 12.69 13.44 14.92
CA LEU A 718 11.73 13.71 16.00
C LEU A 718 10.40 14.19 15.41
N PRO A 719 9.25 14.07 16.07
CA PRO A 719 7.96 14.56 15.56
C PRO A 719 7.97 16.06 15.24
N CYS A 720 7.20 16.48 14.24
CA CYS A 720 7.14 17.89 13.80
C CYS A 720 6.67 18.86 14.91
N HIS A 721 5.81 18.39 15.81
CA HIS A 721 5.27 19.22 16.88
C HIS A 721 6.27 19.41 18.03
N TYR A 722 7.32 18.59 18.13
CA TYR A 722 8.32 18.74 19.19
C TYR A 722 8.98 20.12 19.11
N ARG A 723 9.01 20.79 20.25
CA ARG A 723 9.79 21.97 20.57
C ARG A 723 11.09 21.55 21.23
N SER A 724 12.00 22.50 21.43
CA SER A 724 13.34 22.22 21.95
C SER A 724 13.32 21.44 23.28
N ALA A 725 12.40 21.77 24.19
CA ALA A 725 12.30 21.06 25.47
C ALA A 725 11.84 19.59 25.32
N GLU A 726 10.91 19.32 24.39
CA GLU A 726 10.44 17.96 24.11
C GLU A 726 11.52 17.14 23.40
N ALA A 727 12.24 17.76 22.48
CA ALA A 727 13.37 17.16 21.79
C ALA A 727 14.49 16.75 22.77
N ILE A 728 14.87 17.64 23.70
CA ILE A 728 15.86 17.37 24.74
C ILE A 728 15.38 16.26 25.68
N ARG A 729 14.10 16.29 26.11
CA ARG A 729 13.53 15.22 26.94
C ARG A 729 13.58 13.87 26.25
N HIS A 730 13.24 13.80 24.96
CA HIS A 730 13.29 12.55 24.20
C HIS A 730 14.71 12.02 24.06
N ALA A 731 15.69 12.88 23.77
CA ALA A 731 17.10 12.50 23.74
C ALA A 731 17.56 11.92 25.09
N ALA A 732 17.21 12.61 26.20
CA ALA A 732 17.52 12.14 27.55
C ALA A 732 16.85 10.78 27.86
N SER A 733 15.58 10.59 27.49
CA SER A 733 14.88 9.31 27.66
C SER A 733 15.50 8.19 26.82
N LEU A 734 15.99 8.50 25.63
CA LEU A 734 16.67 7.54 24.76
C LEU A 734 18.02 7.09 25.36
N GLN A 735 18.74 8.00 26.01
CA GLN A 735 20.03 7.75 26.67
C GLN A 735 19.92 7.21 28.10
N ALA A 736 18.72 7.23 28.69
CA ALA A 736 18.49 6.77 30.06
C ALA A 736 18.89 5.29 30.27
N ALA A 737 19.63 5.02 31.34
CA ALA A 737 20.08 3.68 31.70
C ALA A 737 18.97 2.85 32.39
N ARG A 738 18.98 1.53 32.17
CA ARG A 738 18.04 0.56 32.78
C ARG A 738 18.18 0.37 34.30
N HIS A 739 19.06 1.09 35.01
CA HIS A 739 19.37 0.83 36.42
C HIS A 739 18.77 1.86 37.39
N GLY A 740 18.00 1.41 38.40
CA GLY A 740 17.41 2.22 39.47
C GLY A 740 16.06 1.68 39.98
N GLN A 741 15.60 2.09 41.17
CA GLN A 741 14.20 1.85 41.59
C GLN A 741 13.28 2.70 40.70
N GLY A 742 12.38 2.06 39.94
CA GLY A 742 11.54 2.72 38.94
C GLY A 742 12.16 2.82 37.53
N ALA A 743 13.22 2.06 37.24
CA ALA A 743 13.87 2.08 35.93
C ALA A 743 12.96 1.54 34.81
N ASP A 744 12.99 2.22 33.67
CA ASP A 744 12.33 1.80 32.44
C ASP A 744 12.97 0.50 31.92
N LEU A 745 12.23 -0.61 32.03
CA LEU A 745 12.68 -1.95 31.65
C LEU A 745 13.04 -2.07 30.16
N SER A 746 12.57 -1.14 29.33
CA SER A 746 12.90 -1.10 27.90
C SER A 746 14.20 -0.34 27.58
N GLY A 747 14.78 0.36 28.56
CA GLY A 747 16.05 1.10 28.44
C GLY A 747 17.27 0.22 28.21
N PHE A 748 18.39 0.83 27.83
CA PHE A 748 19.65 0.12 27.58
C PHE A 748 20.32 -0.28 28.89
N ASP A 749 20.70 -1.55 29.01
CA ASP A 749 21.60 -1.96 30.09
C ASP A 749 23.07 -1.57 29.82
N PHE A 750 23.94 -1.83 30.79
CA PHE A 750 25.35 -1.47 30.71
C PHE A 750 26.05 -2.03 29.46
N ASN A 751 25.71 -3.26 29.04
CA ASN A 751 26.33 -3.90 27.88
C ASN A 751 25.73 -3.39 26.57
N GLU A 752 24.47 -2.96 26.60
CA GLU A 752 23.77 -2.39 25.44
C GLU A 752 24.09 -0.92 25.18
N ARG A 753 24.73 -0.19 26.11
CA ARG A 753 25.00 1.26 25.97
C ARG A 753 25.73 1.62 24.67
N ARG A 754 26.57 0.72 24.16
CA ARG A 754 27.23 0.91 22.87
C ARG A 754 26.25 1.08 21.70
N ALA A 755 25.00 0.64 21.82
CA ALA A 755 23.96 0.84 20.81
C ALA A 755 23.69 2.31 20.51
N LEU A 756 23.86 3.20 21.49
CA LEU A 756 23.73 4.65 21.30
C LEU A 756 24.74 5.20 20.29
N SER A 757 25.90 4.56 20.14
CA SER A 757 26.89 4.96 19.13
C SER A 757 26.47 4.65 17.70
N TYR A 758 25.47 3.80 17.48
CA TYR A 758 25.00 3.37 16.16
C TYR A 758 23.90 4.25 15.58
N GLY A 759 23.53 5.36 16.20
CA GLY A 759 22.57 6.29 15.62
C GLY A 759 22.80 7.75 15.99
N ALA A 760 22.15 8.61 15.21
CA ALA A 760 22.19 10.06 15.36
C ALA A 760 20.78 10.65 15.22
N LEU A 761 20.48 11.64 16.05
CA LEU A 761 19.18 12.30 16.11
C LEU A 761 19.24 13.67 15.40
N TYR A 762 18.24 13.98 14.58
CA TYR A 762 18.17 15.21 13.78
C TYR A 762 16.82 15.94 13.98
N HIS A 763 16.88 17.27 14.10
CA HIS A 763 15.73 18.16 14.28
C HIS A 763 16.15 19.60 13.92
N PRO A 764 15.26 20.53 13.51
CA PRO A 764 13.83 20.43 13.22
C PRO A 764 13.51 19.80 11.85
N TRP A 765 12.23 19.82 11.47
CA TRP A 765 11.79 19.38 10.14
C TRP A 765 12.15 20.41 9.08
N ILE A 766 12.16 19.92 7.84
CA ILE A 766 12.45 20.69 6.64
C ILE A 766 11.16 20.87 5.84
N VAL A 767 11.07 21.99 5.13
CA VAL A 767 9.98 22.28 4.19
C VAL A 767 10.56 22.29 2.78
N PHE A 768 10.10 21.36 1.95
CA PHE A 768 10.53 21.30 0.55
C PHE A 768 10.05 22.54 -0.22
N ALA A 769 10.91 23.06 -1.10
CA ALA A 769 10.49 23.99 -2.12
C ALA A 769 9.45 23.31 -3.05
N ALA A 770 8.44 24.06 -3.50
CA ALA A 770 7.44 23.52 -4.42
C ALA A 770 8.14 22.86 -5.63
N PRO A 771 7.83 21.59 -5.95
CA PRO A 771 8.65 20.81 -6.86
C PRO A 771 8.65 21.39 -8.28
N SER A 772 9.85 21.68 -8.79
CA SER A 772 10.11 21.91 -10.23
C SER A 772 10.69 20.62 -10.85
N PHE A 773 10.11 19.46 -10.56
CA PHE A 773 10.62 18.18 -11.11
C PHE A 773 9.99 17.90 -12.49
N PRO A 774 10.78 17.76 -13.57
CA PRO A 774 10.27 17.34 -14.87
C PRO A 774 9.84 15.86 -14.84
N GLY A 775 8.65 15.53 -15.34
CA GLY A 775 8.14 14.15 -15.46
C GLY A 775 6.81 13.87 -14.74
N PHE A 776 6.20 14.89 -14.12
CA PHE A 776 4.97 14.76 -13.34
C PHE A 776 3.69 14.98 -14.14
N ARG A 777 2.78 14.01 -14.13
CA ARG A 777 1.34 14.27 -14.32
C ARG A 777 0.69 14.47 -12.93
N GLN A 778 0.38 15.74 -12.63
CA GLN A 778 -0.75 16.26 -11.83
C GLN A 778 -1.02 15.87 -10.34
N THR A 779 -0.17 15.16 -9.59
CA THR A 779 -0.55 14.77 -8.20
C THR A 779 0.25 15.39 -7.04
N PHE A 780 1.22 16.27 -7.28
CA PHE A 780 1.68 17.14 -6.19
C PHE A 780 0.70 18.30 -6.06
N SER A 781 -0.02 18.40 -4.94
CA SER A 781 -0.66 19.68 -4.62
C SER A 781 0.44 20.75 -4.66
N LYS A 782 0.15 21.93 -5.22
CA LYS A 782 1.09 23.07 -5.30
C LYS A 782 1.57 23.58 -3.93
N ALA A 783 1.23 22.91 -2.83
CA ALA A 783 1.56 23.31 -1.46
C ALA A 783 2.98 22.87 -1.07
N GLN A 784 3.69 23.75 -0.35
CA GLN A 784 4.93 23.40 0.33
C GLN A 784 4.66 22.30 1.36
N ARG A 785 5.51 21.26 1.39
CA ARG A 785 5.35 20.13 2.32
C ARG A 785 6.45 20.10 3.35
N SER A 786 6.06 19.88 4.60
CA SER A 786 6.98 19.62 5.70
C SER A 786 7.27 18.13 5.79
N CYS A 787 8.52 17.75 5.96
CA CYS A 787 8.92 16.35 6.16
C CYS A 787 10.05 16.24 7.20
N PRO A 788 10.23 15.05 7.79
CA PRO A 788 11.35 14.82 8.69
C PRO A 788 12.70 14.92 7.94
N PRO A 789 13.78 15.33 8.64
CA PRO A 789 15.08 15.55 8.01
C PRO A 789 15.82 14.25 7.65
N ASN A 790 15.38 13.11 8.17
CA ASN A 790 16.05 11.81 8.04
C ASN A 790 16.23 11.35 6.58
N GLY A 791 15.30 11.63 5.66
CA GLY A 791 15.47 11.33 4.24
C GLY A 791 16.67 12.04 3.61
N ILE A 792 16.73 13.38 3.74
CA ILE A 792 17.82 14.22 3.21
C ILE A 792 19.15 13.85 3.86
N VAL A 793 19.17 13.74 5.18
CA VAL A 793 20.38 13.41 5.94
C VAL A 793 20.94 12.05 5.53
N THR A 794 20.07 11.05 5.33
CA THR A 794 20.49 9.73 4.85
C THR A 794 21.10 9.82 3.44
N GLY A 795 20.52 10.64 2.55
CA GLY A 795 21.06 10.90 1.21
C GLY A 795 22.43 11.56 1.24
N LEU A 796 22.61 12.53 2.14
CA LEU A 796 23.87 13.23 2.36
C LEU A 796 24.95 12.29 2.92
N LEU A 797 24.63 11.48 3.94
CA LEU A 797 25.51 10.45 4.48
C LEU A 797 25.96 9.46 3.41
N ALA A 798 25.05 9.06 2.53
CA ALA A 798 25.32 8.16 1.40
C ALA A 798 26.24 8.82 0.37
N SER A 799 25.88 10.01 -0.12
CA SER A 799 26.69 10.81 -1.05
C SER A 799 28.10 11.05 -0.52
N ARG A 800 28.24 11.38 0.77
CA ARG A 800 29.54 11.57 1.43
C ARG A 800 30.38 10.31 1.40
N ALA A 801 29.82 9.16 1.75
CA ALA A 801 30.53 7.90 1.73
C ALA A 801 31.04 7.55 0.32
N SER A 802 30.21 7.72 -0.72
CA SER A 802 30.59 7.40 -2.09
C SER A 802 31.63 8.36 -2.68
N ARG A 803 31.65 9.63 -2.25
CA ARG A 803 32.55 10.65 -2.80
C ARG A 803 33.86 10.81 -2.05
N ARG A 804 33.82 10.75 -0.71
CA ARG A 804 34.96 11.11 0.17
C ARG A 804 35.30 10.04 1.20
N GLY A 805 34.53 8.96 1.27
CA GLY A 805 34.67 7.92 2.29
C GLY A 805 33.82 8.16 3.52
N ALA A 806 33.52 7.08 4.24
CA ALA A 806 32.62 7.09 5.39
C ALA A 806 33.23 7.72 6.66
N TRP A 807 34.56 7.93 6.67
CA TRP A 807 35.35 8.47 7.77
C TRP A 807 35.42 10.00 7.81
N ILE A 808 34.78 10.69 6.86
CA ILE A 808 34.66 12.15 6.85
C ILE A 808 33.34 12.59 7.49
N ALA A 809 33.41 13.56 8.40
CA ALA A 809 32.23 14.11 9.09
C ALA A 809 31.17 14.61 8.08
N PRO A 810 29.90 14.19 8.22
CA PRO A 810 28.78 14.61 7.38
C PRO A 810 28.18 15.96 7.84
N ALA A 811 29.03 16.96 8.08
CA ALA A 811 28.64 18.30 8.50
C ALA A 811 29.10 19.37 7.49
N ASN A 812 28.54 20.57 7.59
CA ASN A 812 28.80 21.73 6.74
C ASN A 812 28.55 21.43 5.25
N GLU A 813 27.46 20.72 4.96
CA GLU A 813 26.99 20.44 3.62
C GLU A 813 25.56 20.95 3.44
N LEU A 814 25.31 21.60 2.32
CA LEU A 814 24.00 22.20 2.03
C LEU A 814 22.99 21.14 1.65
N PHE A 815 21.81 21.24 2.25
CA PHE A 815 20.64 20.47 1.89
C PHE A 815 20.05 21.04 0.61
N ARG A 816 19.67 20.15 -0.31
CA ARG A 816 19.04 20.50 -1.57
C ARG A 816 17.52 20.51 -1.43
N ASP A 817 16.88 21.37 -2.22
CA ASP A 817 15.42 21.50 -2.32
C ASP A 817 14.71 21.89 -1.00
N VAL A 818 15.44 22.44 -0.03
CA VAL A 818 14.87 22.94 1.24
C VAL A 818 14.62 24.44 1.14
N SER A 819 13.42 24.86 1.55
CA SER A 819 12.98 26.27 1.53
C SER A 819 12.82 26.88 2.93
N ALA A 820 12.47 26.08 3.93
CA ALA A 820 12.29 26.54 5.31
C ALA A 820 12.47 25.39 6.31
N LEU A 821 12.47 25.73 7.60
CA LEU A 821 12.48 24.80 8.72
C LEU A 821 11.21 24.94 9.55
N THR A 822 10.73 23.85 10.13
CA THR A 822 9.57 23.85 11.03
C THR A 822 9.73 22.85 12.17
N PRO A 823 9.52 23.23 13.43
CA PRO A 823 9.37 24.61 13.88
C PRO A 823 10.66 25.42 13.69
N PRO A 824 10.59 26.76 13.62
CA PRO A 824 11.78 27.60 13.73
C PRO A 824 12.41 27.40 15.11
N ILE A 825 13.75 27.31 15.15
CA ILE A 825 14.52 27.13 16.39
C ILE A 825 15.38 28.37 16.63
N GLU A 826 15.15 29.02 17.77
CA GLU A 826 15.86 30.23 18.17
C GLU A 826 17.35 29.96 18.49
N PRO A 827 18.28 30.86 18.11
CA PRO A 827 19.72 30.68 18.32
C PRO A 827 20.15 30.44 19.76
N ASN A 828 19.44 30.99 20.74
CA ASN A 828 19.74 30.84 22.16
C ASN A 828 19.58 29.40 22.68
N VAL A 829 18.84 28.54 21.97
CA VAL A 829 18.62 27.13 22.37
C VAL A 829 19.55 26.17 21.63
N TRP A 830 20.32 26.65 20.63
CA TRP A 830 21.17 25.80 19.80
C TRP A 830 22.19 25.02 20.62
N GLN A 831 22.82 25.66 21.61
CA GLN A 831 23.79 24.99 22.48
C GLN A 831 23.13 23.87 23.31
N ALA A 832 21.94 24.11 23.88
CA ALA A 832 21.24 23.11 24.68
C ALA A 832 20.83 21.88 23.85
N LEU A 833 20.46 22.07 22.58
CA LEU A 833 20.19 20.96 21.66
C LEU A 833 21.46 20.17 21.31
N GLN A 834 22.59 20.86 21.08
CA GLN A 834 23.87 20.20 20.83
C GLN A 834 24.39 19.45 22.05
N ASP A 835 24.27 20.01 23.25
CA ASP A 835 24.63 19.35 24.52
C ASP A 835 23.79 18.09 24.75
N ALA A 836 22.54 18.08 24.27
CA ALA A 836 21.66 16.92 24.24
C ALA A 836 21.94 15.95 23.06
N GLN A 837 23.04 16.16 22.32
CA GLN A 837 23.46 15.34 21.17
C GLN A 837 22.42 15.29 20.03
N ILE A 838 21.69 16.39 19.85
CA ILE A 838 20.76 16.57 18.73
C ILE A 838 21.47 17.34 17.62
N ASN A 839 21.61 16.72 16.46
CA ASN A 839 22.20 17.36 15.28
C ASN A 839 21.19 18.36 14.71
N LEU A 840 21.41 19.64 15.02
CA LEU A 840 20.56 20.74 14.61
C LEU A 840 20.67 21.00 13.11
N VAL A 841 19.53 20.97 12.42
CA VAL A 841 19.37 21.55 11.08
C VAL A 841 19.11 23.04 11.24
N GLN A 842 19.95 23.87 10.64
CA GLN A 842 19.85 25.32 10.80
C GLN A 842 19.98 26.04 9.45
N ALA A 843 19.44 27.26 9.41
CA ALA A 843 19.64 28.18 8.30
C ALA A 843 21.05 28.80 8.37
N ASP A 844 21.72 28.85 7.24
CA ASP A 844 23.01 29.52 7.00
C ASP A 844 22.85 30.47 5.79
N ALA A 845 23.78 31.43 5.62
CA ALA A 845 23.72 32.37 4.50
C ALA A 845 23.74 31.68 3.12
N ARG A 846 24.29 30.45 3.04
CA ARG A 846 24.36 29.65 1.81
C ARG A 846 23.15 28.74 1.58
N GLY A 847 22.28 28.57 2.58
CA GLY A 847 21.16 27.61 2.58
C GLY A 847 21.05 26.86 3.91
N PHE A 848 20.42 25.68 3.91
CA PHE A 848 20.21 24.90 5.13
C PHE A 848 21.27 23.81 5.27
N LEU A 849 21.80 23.61 6.48
CA LEU A 849 22.85 22.62 6.76
C LEU A 849 22.85 22.18 8.23
N THR A 850 23.66 21.16 8.54
CA THR A 850 24.04 20.77 9.91
C THR A 850 25.51 21.13 10.17
N LEU A 851 25.82 21.68 11.35
CA LEU A 851 27.21 21.94 11.76
C LEU A 851 27.80 20.86 12.68
N ALA A 852 26.92 20.08 13.33
CA ALA A 852 27.30 18.95 14.18
C ALA A 852 27.14 17.62 13.41
N ALA A 853 27.87 16.61 13.87
CA ALA A 853 27.80 15.23 13.38
C ALA A 853 28.04 14.25 14.52
N ASP A 854 27.19 14.33 15.54
CA ASP A 854 27.28 13.53 16.76
C ASP A 854 26.30 12.35 16.75
N THR A 855 26.77 11.23 17.28
CA THR A 855 25.96 10.08 17.68
C THR A 855 25.37 10.33 19.07
N LEU A 856 24.58 9.39 19.57
CA LEU A 856 24.03 9.44 20.93
C LEU A 856 24.98 8.86 21.98
N ALA A 857 26.21 8.48 21.61
CA ALA A 857 27.16 7.84 22.51
C ALA A 857 27.62 8.78 23.64
N ASP A 858 27.65 8.25 24.87
CA ASP A 858 28.25 8.93 26.02
C ASP A 858 29.77 9.08 25.85
N GLU A 859 30.41 8.04 25.29
CA GLU A 859 31.85 7.92 25.09
C GLU A 859 32.36 8.94 24.05
N PRO A 860 33.31 9.83 24.43
CA PRO A 860 33.83 10.85 23.52
C PRO A 860 34.47 10.28 22.25
N GLU A 861 35.12 9.12 22.32
CA GLU A 861 35.75 8.51 21.14
C GLU A 861 34.72 8.02 20.10
N LEU A 862 33.49 7.69 20.54
CA LEU A 862 32.43 7.16 19.68
C LEU A 862 31.35 8.21 19.34
N ARG A 863 31.50 9.42 19.88
CA ARG A 863 30.59 10.54 19.64
C ARG A 863 30.54 10.97 18.18
N PRO A 864 31.65 11.10 17.42
CA PRO A 864 31.54 11.54 16.03
C PRO A 864 30.97 10.44 15.11
N ILE A 865 29.97 10.79 14.28
CA ILE A 865 29.31 9.87 13.33
C ILE A 865 30.32 9.22 12.39
N ASN A 866 31.31 9.98 11.92
CA ASN A 866 32.31 9.48 10.99
C ASN A 866 33.26 8.45 11.60
N VAL A 867 33.51 8.51 12.91
CA VAL A 867 34.28 7.48 13.61
C VAL A 867 33.49 6.18 13.67
N ARG A 868 32.22 6.24 14.08
CA ARG A 868 31.33 5.07 14.06
C ARG A 868 31.24 4.44 12.67
N ARG A 869 31.02 5.25 11.63
CA ARG A 869 30.91 4.75 10.26
C ARG A 869 32.22 4.18 9.72
N LEU A 870 33.37 4.70 10.15
CA LEU A 870 34.67 4.07 9.88
C LEU A 870 34.78 2.69 10.54
N LEU A 871 34.36 2.53 11.79
CA LEU A 871 34.37 1.23 12.47
C LEU A 871 33.46 0.21 11.76
N ILE A 872 32.27 0.63 11.31
CA ILE A 872 31.38 -0.22 10.50
C ILE A 872 32.08 -0.65 9.20
N LEU A 873 32.76 0.27 8.51
CA LEU A 873 33.52 -0.06 7.30
C LEU A 873 34.66 -1.05 7.59
N LEU A 874 35.43 -0.83 8.67
CA LEU A 874 36.51 -1.72 9.09
C LEU A 874 36.00 -3.11 9.43
N ARG A 875 34.85 -3.21 10.09
CA ARG A 875 34.17 -4.49 10.35
C ARG A 875 33.84 -5.21 9.05
N ARG A 876 33.20 -4.54 8.08
CA ARG A 876 32.84 -5.14 6.77
C ARG A 876 34.06 -5.63 6.02
N LEU A 877 35.13 -4.84 6.01
CA LEU A 877 36.40 -5.21 5.41
C LEU A 877 37.05 -6.39 6.13
N ALA A 878 37.03 -6.38 7.47
CA ALA A 878 37.63 -7.44 8.28
C ALA A 878 36.87 -8.77 8.14
N LEU A 879 35.55 -8.72 8.02
CA LEU A 879 34.74 -9.87 7.64
C LEU A 879 35.19 -10.35 6.24
N ARG A 880 35.06 -9.51 5.21
CA ARG A 880 35.42 -9.88 3.82
C ARG A 880 36.80 -10.52 3.68
N ARG A 881 37.80 -9.96 4.35
CA ARG A 881 39.17 -10.46 4.30
C ARG A 881 39.37 -11.67 5.23
N GLY A 882 38.72 -11.67 6.38
CA GLY A 882 38.78 -12.76 7.35
C GLY A 882 38.33 -14.10 6.76
N THR A 883 37.32 -14.12 5.86
CA THR A 883 36.86 -15.36 5.22
C THR A 883 37.93 -16.09 4.43
N SER A 884 38.88 -15.38 3.81
CA SER A 884 39.93 -16.06 3.03
C SER A 884 40.91 -16.85 3.90
N TYR A 885 40.86 -16.65 5.22
CA TYR A 885 41.73 -17.31 6.19
C TYR A 885 41.01 -18.43 6.96
N VAL A 886 39.71 -18.64 6.72
CA VAL A 886 38.93 -19.68 7.39
C VAL A 886 39.39 -21.05 6.88
N PHE A 887 39.53 -22.02 7.78
CA PHE A 887 40.05 -23.38 7.55
C PHE A 887 41.54 -23.50 7.17
N GLU A 888 42.30 -22.40 7.17
CA GLU A 888 43.76 -22.49 7.07
C GLU A 888 44.37 -23.07 8.36
N PRO A 889 45.48 -23.83 8.27
CA PRO A 889 46.18 -24.32 9.45
C PRO A 889 46.62 -23.18 10.38
N ASN A 890 46.31 -23.27 11.67
CA ASN A 890 46.66 -22.25 12.66
C ASN A 890 48.15 -22.31 13.06
N ASP A 891 49.01 -21.92 12.12
CA ASP A 891 50.47 -21.90 12.26
C ASP A 891 51.07 -20.49 12.06
N ASP A 892 52.40 -20.38 12.16
CA ASP A 892 53.11 -19.12 11.95
C ASP A 892 52.99 -18.57 10.52
N ILE A 893 52.70 -19.43 9.53
CA ILE A 893 52.52 -19.02 8.14
C ILE A 893 51.20 -18.26 8.01
N LEU A 894 50.11 -18.83 8.55
CA LEU A 894 48.81 -18.17 8.61
C LEU A 894 48.92 -16.84 9.35
N ARG A 895 49.55 -16.83 10.53
CA ARG A 895 49.73 -15.60 11.32
C ARG A 895 50.39 -14.49 10.53
N ARG A 896 51.51 -14.76 9.85
CA ARG A 896 52.20 -13.78 9.00
C ARG A 896 51.36 -13.37 7.78
N ALA A 897 50.58 -14.30 7.21
CA ALA A 897 49.70 -14.01 6.08
C ALA A 897 48.55 -13.07 6.48
N VAL A 898 47.94 -13.30 7.65
CA VAL A 898 46.93 -12.43 8.26
C VAL A 898 47.53 -11.05 8.54
N GLU A 899 48.64 -10.97 9.27
CA GLU A 899 49.27 -9.70 9.62
C GLU A 899 49.58 -8.87 8.37
N ARG A 900 50.22 -9.47 7.37
CA ARG A 900 50.47 -8.80 6.08
C ARG A 900 49.18 -8.37 5.39
N GLY A 901 48.16 -9.23 5.38
CA GLY A 901 46.90 -8.95 4.74
C GLY A 901 46.20 -7.75 5.34
N PHE A 902 45.91 -7.80 6.64
CA PHE A 902 45.27 -6.70 7.36
C PHE A 902 46.13 -5.43 7.35
N ASN A 903 47.46 -5.54 7.39
CA ASN A 903 48.34 -4.37 7.26
C ASN A 903 48.14 -3.69 5.90
N LEU A 904 48.18 -4.44 4.79
CA LEU A 904 47.96 -3.89 3.44
C LEU A 904 46.58 -3.21 3.32
N MET A 905 45.55 -3.77 3.95
CA MET A 905 44.21 -3.16 4.00
C MET A 905 44.23 -1.79 4.68
N LEU A 906 44.86 -1.69 5.84
CA LEU A 906 44.92 -0.45 6.62
C LEU A 906 45.84 0.59 5.97
N VAL A 907 46.93 0.16 5.31
CA VAL A 907 47.77 1.04 4.48
C VAL A 907 46.95 1.68 3.34
N ASP A 908 46.09 0.92 2.66
CA ASP A 908 45.22 1.47 1.62
C ASP A 908 44.27 2.55 2.17
N LEU A 909 43.66 2.30 3.34
CA LEU A 909 42.81 3.28 4.02
C LEU A 909 43.61 4.50 4.51
N PHE A 910 44.82 4.31 5.02
CA PHE A 910 45.73 5.39 5.41
C PHE A 910 46.06 6.30 4.23
N ARG A 911 46.40 5.71 3.06
CA ARG A 911 46.66 6.48 1.82
C ARG A 911 45.44 7.25 1.32
N ARG A 912 44.23 6.78 1.62
CA ARG A 912 42.96 7.49 1.34
C ARG A 912 42.60 8.53 2.40
N GLY A 913 43.41 8.69 3.44
CA GLY A 913 43.22 9.67 4.52
C GLY A 913 42.16 9.26 5.55
N ALA A 914 41.98 7.95 5.80
CA ALA A 914 40.99 7.46 6.75
C ALA A 914 41.38 7.62 8.23
N PHE A 915 42.69 7.67 8.51
CA PHE A 915 43.24 7.70 9.86
C PHE A 915 43.97 9.01 10.15
N ALA A 916 44.06 9.37 11.43
CA ALA A 916 44.94 10.44 11.90
C ALA A 916 46.35 9.90 12.14
N GLY A 917 47.37 10.71 11.87
CA GLY A 917 48.78 10.37 12.06
C GLY A 917 49.61 10.67 10.82
N ALA A 918 50.90 10.99 11.02
CA ALA A 918 51.81 11.27 9.91
C ALA A 918 52.46 10.00 9.35
N THR A 919 52.59 8.95 10.17
CA THR A 919 53.16 7.66 9.80
C THR A 919 52.16 6.53 10.04
N GLU A 920 52.41 5.37 9.43
CA GLU A 920 51.56 4.19 9.59
C GLU A 920 51.46 3.76 11.07
N GLU A 921 52.57 3.77 11.79
CA GLU A 921 52.64 3.34 13.20
C GLU A 921 51.89 4.27 14.16
N GLN A 922 51.75 5.55 13.81
CA GLN A 922 50.93 6.50 14.55
C GLN A 922 49.44 6.35 14.25
N SER A 923 49.11 5.76 13.10
CA SER A 923 47.76 5.75 12.53
C SER A 923 47.03 4.44 12.80
N PHE A 924 47.72 3.31 12.72
CA PHE A 924 47.15 2.01 12.98
C PHE A 924 48.21 0.98 13.39
N GLN A 925 47.75 -0.11 14.00
CA GLN A 925 48.56 -1.26 14.35
C GLN A 925 47.73 -2.54 14.19
N VAL A 926 48.31 -3.56 13.56
CA VAL A 926 47.74 -4.91 13.51
C VAL A 926 48.47 -5.79 14.53
N VAL A 927 47.74 -6.43 15.43
CA VAL A 927 48.30 -7.36 16.41
C VAL A 927 47.67 -8.73 16.19
N ALA A 928 48.48 -9.73 15.84
CA ALA A 928 48.08 -11.14 15.76
C ALA A 928 49.11 -12.09 16.41
N GLY A 929 50.06 -11.53 17.17
CA GLY A 929 51.12 -12.27 17.84
C GLY A 929 50.66 -13.14 19.01
N GLU A 930 51.62 -13.83 19.63
CA GLU A 930 51.38 -14.71 20.79
C GLU A 930 50.79 -14.01 22.01
N SER A 931 50.90 -12.67 22.08
CA SER A 931 50.31 -11.88 23.18
C SER A 931 48.80 -12.04 23.28
N ILE A 932 48.12 -12.24 22.15
CA ILE A 932 46.67 -12.43 22.08
C ILE A 932 46.25 -13.84 21.61
N ASN A 933 47.17 -14.60 21.01
CA ASN A 933 46.94 -15.98 20.53
C ASN A 933 47.75 -17.00 21.35
N ARG A 934 47.25 -17.39 22.53
CA ARG A 934 47.97 -18.33 23.40
C ARG A 934 47.84 -19.77 22.90
N ALA A 935 48.70 -20.68 23.39
CA ALA A 935 48.66 -22.10 23.03
C ALA A 935 47.27 -22.72 23.24
N ILE A 936 46.62 -22.41 24.37
CA ILE A 936 45.27 -22.86 24.71
C ILE A 936 44.24 -22.43 23.65
N ASP A 937 44.37 -21.20 23.12
CA ASP A 937 43.47 -20.70 22.09
C ASP A 937 43.69 -21.40 20.75
N ARG A 938 44.95 -21.67 20.40
CA ARG A 938 45.31 -22.41 19.18
C ARG A 938 44.81 -23.85 19.23
N GLU A 939 44.97 -24.53 20.37
CA GLU A 939 44.45 -25.88 20.60
C GLU A 939 42.92 -25.91 20.54
N ALA A 940 42.25 -24.85 21.00
CA ALA A 940 40.81 -24.67 20.88
C ALA A 940 40.35 -24.25 19.46
N GLY A 941 41.26 -24.16 18.48
CA GLY A 941 40.97 -23.75 17.11
C GLY A 941 40.53 -22.29 16.99
N ARG A 942 40.97 -21.43 17.92
CA ARG A 942 40.68 -20.00 17.93
C ARG A 942 41.87 -19.19 17.45
N PHE A 943 41.56 -18.11 16.72
CA PHE A 943 42.56 -17.16 16.26
C PHE A 943 42.02 -15.73 16.36
N PHE A 944 42.81 -14.86 16.98
CA PHE A 944 42.48 -13.48 17.32
C PHE A 944 43.33 -12.52 16.49
N VAL A 945 42.71 -11.46 15.99
CA VAL A 945 43.39 -10.34 15.32
C VAL A 945 42.84 -9.05 15.89
N GLU A 946 43.70 -8.18 16.43
CA GLU A 946 43.32 -6.83 16.85
C GLU A 946 43.78 -5.81 15.82
N LEU A 947 42.84 -5.00 15.34
CA LEU A 947 43.09 -3.84 14.51
C LEU A 947 42.94 -2.60 15.38
N ARG A 948 44.05 -1.98 15.73
CA ARG A 948 44.08 -0.73 16.50
C ARG A 948 44.18 0.42 15.51
N VAL A 949 43.23 1.35 15.52
CA VAL A 949 43.19 2.47 14.58
C VAL A 949 43.02 3.79 15.31
N ALA A 950 43.69 4.84 14.86
CA ALA A 950 43.51 6.21 15.34
C ALA A 950 42.56 6.95 14.39
N PRO A 951 41.28 7.14 14.76
CA PRO A 951 40.36 7.94 13.95
C PRO A 951 40.80 9.41 13.96
N ALA A 952 40.29 10.19 12.99
CA ALA A 952 40.80 11.52 12.65
C ALA A 952 40.90 12.58 13.79
N LEU A 953 40.38 12.37 15.02
CA LEU A 953 40.57 13.23 16.23
C LEU A 953 40.09 12.54 17.54
N PRO A 954 40.72 12.73 18.73
CA PRO A 954 42.14 12.89 19.03
C PRO A 954 42.84 11.53 19.26
N LEU A 955 44.16 11.50 19.10
CA LEU A 955 45.13 10.37 19.17
C LEU A 955 44.90 9.35 20.31
N ARG A 956 43.88 8.50 20.18
CA ARG A 956 43.64 7.28 20.96
C ARG A 956 43.26 6.16 20.01
N PHE A 957 43.85 4.99 20.21
CA PHE A 957 43.60 3.83 19.37
C PHE A 957 42.28 3.17 19.78
N LEU A 958 41.34 3.06 18.83
CA LEU A 958 40.17 2.19 18.96
C LEU A 958 40.53 0.79 18.46
N THR A 959 40.10 -0.25 19.18
CA THR A 959 40.43 -1.64 18.83
C THR A 959 39.23 -2.34 18.19
N VAL A 960 39.41 -2.88 16.98
CA VAL A 960 38.48 -3.83 16.35
C VAL A 960 39.11 -5.21 16.41
N ARG A 961 38.58 -6.12 17.24
CA ARG A 961 39.07 -7.49 17.42
C ARG A 961 38.26 -8.47 16.58
N LEU A 962 38.91 -9.14 15.64
CA LEU A 962 38.39 -10.31 14.91
C LEU A 962 38.68 -11.58 15.72
N VAL A 963 37.69 -12.45 15.86
CA VAL A 963 37.78 -13.74 16.55
C VAL A 963 37.27 -14.82 15.61
N GLN A 964 38.13 -15.76 15.24
CA GLN A 964 37.76 -17.01 14.59
C GLN A 964 37.60 -18.10 15.65
N SER A 965 36.51 -18.88 15.60
CA SER A 965 36.30 -20.05 16.45
C SER A 965 35.56 -21.13 15.65
N GLY A 966 36.26 -22.20 15.25
CA GLY A 966 35.70 -23.23 14.37
C GLY A 966 35.30 -22.64 13.01
N GLU A 967 34.06 -22.86 12.59
CA GLU A 967 33.50 -22.31 11.32
C GLU A 967 33.03 -20.85 11.43
N ARG A 968 33.02 -20.27 12.65
CA ARG A 968 32.41 -18.96 12.89
C ARG A 968 33.46 -17.86 13.04
N LEU A 969 33.28 -16.79 12.26
CA LEU A 969 34.05 -15.55 12.35
C LEU A 969 33.20 -14.47 13.04
N THR A 970 33.74 -13.82 14.08
CA THR A 970 33.05 -12.75 14.80
C THR A 970 33.95 -11.53 14.96
N VAL A 971 33.39 -10.33 14.86
CA VAL A 971 34.14 -9.06 15.09
C VAL A 971 33.57 -8.38 16.32
N ARG A 972 34.44 -7.92 17.22
CA ARG A 972 34.15 -7.13 18.43
C ARG A 972 34.91 -5.81 18.37
N GLU A 973 34.45 -4.80 19.10
CA GLU A 973 35.17 -3.52 19.23
C GLU A 973 35.33 -3.21 20.71
N GLU A 974 36.47 -2.65 21.08
CA GLU A 974 36.86 -2.23 22.43
C GLU A 974 37.43 -0.81 22.32
N ALA A 975 36.91 0.11 23.14
CA ALA A 975 37.37 1.50 23.23
C ALA A 975 38.54 1.64 24.22
#